data_AF-A0A381PPW6-F1
#
_entry.id   AF-A0A381PPW6-F1
#
_cell.length_a   1.000
_cell.length_b   1.000
_cell.length_c   1.000
_cell.angle_alpha   90.00
_cell.angle_beta   90.00
_cell.angle_gamma   90.00
#
_symmetry.space_group_name_H-M   'P 1'
#
loop_
_entity.id
_entity.type
_entity.pdbx_description
1 polymer ?
#
loop_
_entity_poly.entity_id
_entity_poly.type
_entity_poly.pdbx_seq_one_letter_code
_entity_poly.pdbx_strand_id
1 'polypeptide(L)'
;MMEKIYSLLVKFNSLQFKYRTFISFFLVLVGILITDVLFNSYYSSIVNFLDHQFNIVFDDHKNVDLTFAPEIWGGVLAMVLGTLIIVIAIAAESSPKLMDLFVKDWMSLCYVWFLIIASLHSMVIMYYVEPLNRISSVILNTYVYLFFASIFALPYIFYILLYSKTSNVVATISGIIQNFIHKMETPSINSAMNDDIVIVEEYQKEIMGSLDQLDDLLSFIEFKETQTEIIREISTIIQMYIREKPGFNQNFFKLTPTIRGNATFRTYTEIQYQEMADTCTFYEIKTFRLLGNAYIKMIENDRFDIASLIPAELIDIGETCLEVEDDMILGNVNIRFNTLFRFAMKHAYKNNEPRNLYNLAFHYSNMIQEYIKADRVDMAKYCYDKFKFYANDIYKNSEKNPSLYFIVDTLTFELRKCQVLIHESGWSDEDQIDLLKLILQLDKPPGYSKEGVDKGILGGNNGTRRIQIGLALFYLSVDKKEFAAAIAEDYLDDLAYFDEKTFKQNANTQCFLLSIFGPTFWEDTDRGNLNIYFAPEKDQLEPFKELLFGLMDKRLEALERDAQFLSLEVDKLMQKRQKQDGYLNEADKERLEDLQRKISAREKPEEEEPSEWTVDHDVLYALLSIAFFADQEIDESEKNVIYETYGELVQDVTEDSFNIDFGTATKKFIELEKEDSRQKQYEISLVNIKASEAEPDQLQKMLTAFIDIANADEFIHENEVMLIQNAIDIWELDARINDPKSDERLKITS
;
A
#
# COMPACT_ATOMS: atom_id res chain seq x y z
N MET A 1 -41.13 8.20 31.42
CA MET A 1 -42.44 7.61 31.04
C MET A 1 -42.45 7.24 29.56
N MET A 2 -42.05 8.16 28.67
CA MET A 2 -41.86 7.87 27.24
C MET A 2 -40.81 6.76 26.97
N GLU A 3 -39.68 6.78 27.68
CA GLU A 3 -38.61 5.75 27.53
C GLU A 3 -39.13 4.33 27.85
N LYS A 4 -39.87 4.17 28.95
CA LYS A 4 -40.53 2.91 29.30
C LYS A 4 -41.59 2.47 28.28
N ILE A 5 -42.29 3.41 27.64
CA ILE A 5 -43.26 3.11 26.58
C ILE A 5 -42.53 2.64 25.31
N TYR A 6 -41.43 3.29 24.94
CA TYR A 6 -40.59 2.86 23.83
C TYR A 6 -39.97 1.49 24.08
N SER A 7 -39.40 1.25 25.27
CA SER A 7 -38.89 -0.06 25.67
C SER A 7 -39.98 -1.15 25.59
N LEU A 8 -41.21 -0.86 26.04
CA LEU A 8 -42.35 -1.78 25.91
C LEU A 8 -42.72 -2.08 24.45
N LEU A 9 -42.76 -1.05 23.59
CA LEU A 9 -43.06 -1.21 22.16
C LEU A 9 -41.97 -2.02 21.44
N VAL A 10 -40.70 -1.77 21.76
CA VAL A 10 -39.56 -2.52 21.19
C VAL A 10 -39.60 -3.97 21.64
N LYS A 11 -39.85 -4.24 22.92
CA LYS A 11 -40.06 -5.59 23.44
C LYS A 11 -41.24 -6.31 22.78
N PHE A 12 -42.32 -5.59 22.50
CA PHE A 12 -43.46 -6.16 21.81
C PHE A 12 -43.10 -6.56 20.37
N ASN A 13 -42.37 -5.72 19.65
CA ASN A 13 -41.85 -6.04 18.31
C ASN A 13 -40.85 -7.22 18.33
N SER A 14 -39.96 -7.25 19.32
CA SER A 14 -39.04 -8.37 19.56
C SER A 14 -39.78 -9.69 19.80
N LEU A 15 -40.80 -9.67 20.68
CA LEU A 15 -41.67 -10.83 20.91
C LEU A 15 -42.42 -11.25 19.65
N GLN A 16 -42.89 -10.29 18.85
CA GLN A 16 -43.50 -10.56 17.56
C GLN A 16 -42.53 -11.26 16.60
N PHE A 17 -41.27 -10.87 16.60
CA PHE A 17 -40.22 -11.49 15.79
C PHE A 17 -39.92 -12.92 16.26
N LYS A 18 -39.75 -13.12 17.58
CA LYS A 18 -39.41 -14.42 18.18
C LYS A 18 -40.53 -15.46 18.06
N TYR A 19 -41.78 -15.04 18.21
CA TYR A 19 -42.95 -15.93 18.18
C TYR A 19 -43.75 -15.79 16.89
N ARG A 20 -43.13 -15.32 15.80
CA ARG A 20 -43.79 -15.00 14.53
C ARG A 20 -44.69 -16.12 14.02
N THR A 21 -44.20 -17.36 13.98
CA THR A 21 -44.97 -18.54 13.56
C THR A 21 -46.22 -18.79 14.41
N PHE A 22 -46.11 -18.62 15.73
CA PHE A 22 -47.21 -18.82 16.65
C PHE A 22 -48.24 -17.68 16.54
N ILE A 23 -47.76 -16.45 16.37
CA ILE A 23 -48.61 -15.28 16.18
C ILE A 23 -49.34 -15.35 14.83
N SER A 24 -48.65 -15.71 13.75
CA SER A 24 -49.29 -15.92 12.44
C SER A 24 -50.35 -17.02 12.50
N PHE A 25 -50.07 -18.12 13.21
CA PHE A 25 -51.06 -19.18 13.44
C PHE A 25 -52.31 -18.62 14.12
N PHE A 26 -52.14 -17.89 15.23
CA PHE A 26 -53.26 -17.33 15.99
C PHE A 26 -54.04 -16.29 15.18
N LEU A 27 -53.34 -15.40 14.45
CA LEU A 27 -53.96 -14.40 13.58
C LEU A 27 -54.81 -15.04 12.49
N VAL A 28 -54.30 -16.08 11.81
CA VAL A 28 -55.04 -16.78 10.77
C VAL A 28 -56.21 -17.56 11.34
N LEU A 29 -56.03 -18.23 12.50
CA LEU A 29 -57.10 -18.95 13.18
C LEU A 29 -58.25 -18.03 13.55
N VAL A 30 -57.94 -16.92 14.21
CA VAL A 30 -58.93 -15.90 14.57
C VAL A 30 -59.55 -15.29 13.33
N GLY A 31 -58.75 -15.02 12.29
CA GLY A 31 -59.23 -14.54 11.00
C GLY A 31 -60.31 -15.44 10.41
N ILE A 32 -60.02 -16.74 10.27
CA ILE A 32 -60.96 -17.75 9.72
C ILE A 32 -62.24 -17.85 10.56
N LEU A 33 -62.13 -17.83 11.90
CA LEU A 33 -63.28 -17.87 12.79
C LEU A 33 -64.15 -16.62 12.67
N ILE A 34 -63.53 -15.43 12.61
CA ILE A 34 -64.25 -14.17 12.44
C ILE A 34 -64.97 -14.13 11.09
N THR A 35 -64.27 -14.49 10.00
CA THR A 35 -64.87 -14.48 8.66
C THR A 35 -65.97 -15.53 8.53
N ASP A 36 -65.86 -16.70 9.17
CA ASP A 36 -66.95 -17.68 9.25
C ASP A 36 -68.19 -17.12 9.96
N VAL A 37 -68.00 -16.53 11.14
CA VAL A 37 -69.11 -15.95 11.93
C VAL A 37 -69.77 -14.77 11.22
N LEU A 38 -68.96 -13.88 10.60
CA LEU A 38 -69.47 -12.76 9.82
C LEU A 38 -70.22 -13.25 8.58
N PHE A 39 -69.66 -14.20 7.83
CA PHE A 39 -70.31 -14.75 6.64
C PHE A 39 -71.64 -15.41 6.99
N ASN A 40 -71.71 -16.17 8.08
CA ASN A 40 -72.96 -16.74 8.59
C ASN A 40 -73.98 -15.65 8.96
N SER A 41 -73.54 -14.56 9.60
CA SER A 41 -74.43 -13.46 10.00
C SER A 41 -75.03 -12.70 8.81
N TYR A 42 -74.25 -12.52 7.75
CA TYR A 42 -74.68 -11.85 6.51
C TYR A 42 -75.24 -12.80 5.45
N TYR A 43 -75.26 -14.10 5.72
CA TYR A 43 -75.55 -15.15 4.73
C TYR A 43 -76.87 -14.91 4.00
N SER A 44 -77.95 -14.59 4.72
CA SER A 44 -79.26 -14.32 4.11
C SER A 44 -79.24 -13.13 3.15
N SER A 45 -78.44 -12.10 3.45
CA SER A 45 -78.29 -10.93 2.56
C SER A 45 -77.49 -11.27 1.31
N ILE A 46 -76.46 -12.11 1.46
CA ILE A 46 -75.61 -12.57 0.35
C ILE A 46 -76.42 -13.44 -0.62
N VAL A 47 -77.20 -14.39 -0.11
CA VAL A 47 -78.06 -15.26 -0.92
C VAL A 47 -79.10 -14.43 -1.68
N ASN A 48 -79.78 -13.49 -1.01
CA ASN A 48 -80.76 -12.62 -1.67
C ASN A 48 -80.12 -11.75 -2.77
N PHE A 49 -78.88 -11.30 -2.58
CA PHE A 49 -78.14 -10.56 -3.59
C PHE A 49 -77.80 -11.44 -4.81
N LEU A 50 -77.33 -12.67 -4.58
CA LEU A 50 -76.98 -13.61 -5.65
C LEU A 50 -78.22 -14.04 -6.46
N ASP A 51 -79.34 -14.25 -5.79
CA ASP A 51 -80.62 -14.58 -6.42
C ASP A 51 -81.10 -13.40 -7.29
N HIS A 52 -81.13 -12.18 -6.75
CA HIS A 52 -81.59 -11.01 -7.51
C HIS A 52 -80.70 -10.64 -8.69
N GLN A 53 -79.37 -10.81 -8.58
CA GLN A 53 -78.43 -10.31 -9.58
C GLN A 53 -77.95 -11.38 -10.57
N PHE A 54 -77.88 -12.64 -10.15
CA PHE A 54 -77.38 -13.74 -10.96
C PHE A 54 -78.38 -14.89 -11.11
N ASN A 55 -79.56 -14.80 -10.47
CA ASN A 55 -80.61 -15.82 -10.50
C ASN A 55 -80.13 -17.20 -9.99
N ILE A 56 -79.22 -17.17 -9.00
CA ILE A 56 -78.66 -18.35 -8.31
C ILE A 56 -79.47 -18.58 -7.03
N VAL A 57 -80.16 -19.72 -6.93
CA VAL A 57 -81.10 -20.01 -5.84
C VAL A 57 -80.44 -20.88 -4.76
N PHE A 58 -80.86 -20.71 -3.50
CA PHE A 58 -80.33 -21.45 -2.35
C PHE A 58 -80.29 -22.98 -2.52
N ASP A 59 -81.30 -23.57 -3.16
CA ASP A 59 -81.37 -25.01 -3.37
C ASP A 59 -80.39 -25.53 -4.43
N ASP A 60 -79.79 -24.66 -5.26
CA ASP A 60 -78.78 -25.06 -6.24
C ASP A 60 -77.53 -25.65 -5.57
N HIS A 61 -77.23 -25.22 -4.34
CA HIS A 61 -76.11 -25.75 -3.55
C HIS A 61 -76.34 -27.20 -3.09
N LYS A 62 -77.59 -27.58 -2.81
CA LYS A 62 -77.94 -28.96 -2.38
C LYS A 62 -77.77 -29.98 -3.52
N ASN A 63 -77.65 -29.50 -4.76
CA ASN A 63 -77.43 -30.35 -5.93
C ASN A 63 -75.95 -30.71 -6.13
N VAL A 64 -75.03 -30.11 -5.36
CA VAL A 64 -73.59 -30.39 -5.41
C VAL A 64 -73.21 -31.21 -4.18
N ASP A 65 -72.71 -32.43 -4.40
CA ASP A 65 -72.11 -33.23 -3.32
C ASP A 65 -70.78 -32.58 -2.92
N LEU A 66 -70.64 -32.15 -1.67
CA LEU A 66 -69.48 -31.38 -1.19
C LEU A 66 -68.52 -32.23 -0.35
N THR A 67 -68.76 -33.54 -0.29
CA THR A 67 -67.86 -34.49 0.37
C THR A 67 -66.46 -34.53 -0.26
N PHE A 68 -66.30 -34.04 -1.49
CA PHE A 68 -65.00 -33.89 -2.16
C PHE A 68 -64.12 -32.78 -1.55
N ALA A 69 -64.70 -31.79 -0.85
CA ALA A 69 -63.97 -30.57 -0.50
C ALA A 69 -62.72 -30.83 0.37
N PRO A 70 -62.78 -31.68 1.42
CA PRO A 70 -61.58 -32.08 2.17
C PRO A 70 -60.53 -32.80 1.31
N GLU A 71 -60.94 -33.58 0.31
CA GLU A 71 -60.02 -34.28 -0.60
C GLU A 71 -59.27 -33.30 -1.50
N ILE A 72 -59.96 -32.31 -2.07
CA ILE A 72 -59.32 -31.26 -2.88
C ILE A 72 -58.40 -30.39 -2.00
N TRP A 73 -58.80 -30.04 -0.78
CA TRP A 73 -57.92 -29.38 0.18
C TRP A 73 -56.65 -30.18 0.44
N GLY A 74 -56.78 -31.50 0.63
CA GLY A 74 -55.65 -32.42 0.74
C GLY A 74 -54.74 -32.35 -0.49
N GLY A 75 -55.30 -32.30 -1.69
CA GLY A 75 -54.56 -32.13 -2.94
C GLY A 75 -53.80 -30.81 -3.05
N VAL A 76 -54.45 -29.67 -2.74
CA VAL A 76 -53.82 -28.34 -2.76
C VAL A 76 -52.72 -28.25 -1.70
N LEU A 77 -52.98 -28.75 -0.50
CA LEU A 77 -52.00 -28.79 0.59
C LEU A 77 -50.80 -29.66 0.22
N ALA A 78 -51.03 -30.85 -0.33
CA ALA A 78 -49.97 -31.75 -0.80
C ALA A 78 -49.14 -31.13 -1.93
N MET A 79 -49.77 -30.44 -2.87
CA MET A 79 -49.07 -29.75 -3.96
C MET A 79 -48.17 -28.64 -3.41
N VAL A 80 -48.70 -27.76 -2.56
CA VAL A 80 -47.95 -26.62 -2.02
C VAL A 80 -46.85 -27.09 -1.07
N LEU A 81 -47.20 -27.87 -0.04
CA LEU A 81 -46.21 -28.35 0.94
C LEU A 81 -45.18 -29.29 0.30
N GLY A 82 -45.59 -30.17 -0.61
CA GLY A 82 -44.69 -31.06 -1.34
C GLY A 82 -43.66 -30.29 -2.16
N THR A 83 -44.12 -29.25 -2.87
CA THR A 83 -43.21 -28.38 -3.64
C THR A 83 -42.27 -27.60 -2.72
N LEU A 84 -42.77 -27.04 -1.60
CA LEU A 84 -41.93 -26.36 -0.62
C LEU A 84 -40.83 -27.26 -0.06
N ILE A 85 -41.16 -28.50 0.32
CA ILE A 85 -40.19 -29.45 0.86
C ILE A 85 -39.09 -29.72 -0.18
N ILE A 86 -39.45 -29.92 -1.44
CA ILE A 86 -38.49 -30.16 -2.52
C ILE A 86 -37.60 -28.93 -2.75
N VAL A 87 -38.20 -27.75 -2.90
CA VAL A 87 -37.45 -26.51 -3.16
C VAL A 87 -36.53 -26.16 -2.01
N ILE A 88 -37.01 -26.24 -0.77
CA ILE A 88 -36.20 -25.98 0.42
C ILE A 88 -35.08 -27.02 0.55
N ALA A 89 -35.33 -28.30 0.26
CA ALA A 89 -34.30 -29.34 0.30
C ALA A 89 -33.19 -29.06 -0.72
N ILE A 90 -33.54 -28.76 -1.98
CA ILE A 90 -32.56 -28.43 -3.03
C ILE A 90 -31.80 -27.14 -2.68
N ALA A 91 -32.50 -26.11 -2.20
CA ALA A 91 -31.87 -24.85 -1.88
C ALA A 91 -30.99 -24.96 -0.61
N ALA A 92 -31.34 -25.82 0.36
CA ALA A 92 -30.54 -26.08 1.55
C ALA A 92 -29.20 -26.78 1.25
N GLU A 93 -29.07 -27.49 0.13
CA GLU A 93 -27.79 -28.06 -0.32
C GLU A 93 -26.78 -26.97 -0.70
N SER A 94 -27.25 -25.83 -1.22
CA SER A 94 -26.40 -24.72 -1.71
C SER A 94 -26.39 -23.49 -0.81
N SER A 95 -27.41 -23.31 0.02
CA SER A 95 -27.61 -22.16 0.90
C SER A 95 -27.98 -22.66 2.30
N PRO A 96 -26.99 -22.85 3.20
CA PRO A 96 -27.26 -23.18 4.59
C PRO A 96 -28.21 -22.16 5.21
N LYS A 97 -29.08 -22.59 6.14
CA LYS A 97 -30.02 -21.75 6.89
C LYS A 97 -31.11 -21.03 6.06
N LEU A 98 -31.36 -21.44 4.81
CA LEU A 98 -32.50 -20.95 4.02
C LEU A 98 -33.85 -21.19 4.72
N MET A 99 -33.94 -22.27 5.51
CA MET A 99 -35.10 -22.55 6.38
C MET A 99 -35.36 -21.42 7.40
N ASP A 100 -34.31 -20.80 7.97
CA ASP A 100 -34.46 -19.73 8.95
C ASP A 100 -35.07 -18.47 8.32
N LEU A 101 -34.77 -18.21 7.05
CA LEU A 101 -35.36 -17.12 6.28
C LEU A 101 -36.83 -17.37 5.94
N PHE A 102 -37.18 -18.62 5.61
CA PHE A 102 -38.57 -19.01 5.35
C PHE A 102 -39.46 -18.87 6.59
N VAL A 103 -38.96 -19.31 7.75
CA VAL A 103 -39.69 -19.19 9.03
C VAL A 103 -39.83 -17.72 9.47
N LYS A 104 -38.99 -16.82 8.95
CA LYS A 104 -39.12 -15.39 9.17
C LYS A 104 -40.09 -14.71 8.19
N ASP A 105 -40.53 -15.32 7.09
CA ASP A 105 -41.40 -14.65 6.12
C ASP A 105 -42.91 -14.66 6.52
N TRP A 106 -43.50 -13.47 6.64
CA TRP A 106 -44.92 -13.33 7.01
C TRP A 106 -45.87 -13.86 5.93
N MET A 107 -45.56 -13.64 4.65
CA MET A 107 -46.45 -14.04 3.56
C MET A 107 -46.55 -15.56 3.51
N SER A 108 -45.41 -16.24 3.59
CA SER A 108 -45.31 -17.69 3.64
C SER A 108 -46.01 -18.29 4.85
N LEU A 109 -45.73 -17.76 6.05
CA LEU A 109 -46.36 -18.26 7.28
C LEU A 109 -47.88 -18.11 7.26
N CYS A 110 -48.38 -16.93 6.88
CA CYS A 110 -49.82 -16.69 6.82
C CYS A 110 -50.50 -17.59 5.79
N TYR A 111 -49.90 -17.77 4.62
CA TYR A 111 -50.47 -18.60 3.57
C TYR A 111 -50.49 -20.08 3.94
N VAL A 112 -49.39 -20.62 4.47
CA VAL A 112 -49.33 -22.02 4.92
C VAL A 112 -50.32 -22.28 6.06
N TRP A 113 -50.40 -21.39 7.05
CA TRP A 113 -51.39 -21.52 8.11
C TRP A 113 -52.82 -21.41 7.59
N PHE A 114 -53.07 -20.56 6.59
CA PHE A 114 -54.37 -20.45 5.96
C PHE A 114 -54.76 -21.77 5.29
N LEU A 115 -53.87 -22.39 4.52
CA LEU A 115 -54.14 -23.70 3.91
C LEU A 115 -54.44 -24.78 4.96
N ILE A 116 -53.64 -24.86 6.02
CA ILE A 116 -53.81 -25.88 7.08
C ILE A 116 -55.13 -25.67 7.82
N ILE A 117 -55.41 -24.44 8.28
CA ILE A 117 -56.58 -24.15 9.10
C ILE A 117 -57.86 -24.19 8.26
N ALA A 118 -57.84 -23.71 7.01
CA ALA A 118 -58.99 -23.79 6.11
C ALA A 118 -59.30 -25.25 5.69
N SER A 119 -58.28 -26.09 5.52
CA SER A 119 -58.44 -27.54 5.32
C SER A 119 -59.06 -28.20 6.56
N LEU A 120 -58.58 -27.87 7.76
CA LEU A 120 -59.13 -28.42 9.01
C LEU A 120 -60.57 -27.95 9.24
N HIS A 121 -60.86 -26.68 8.93
CA HIS A 121 -62.20 -26.12 8.92
C HIS A 121 -63.14 -26.88 7.97
N SER A 122 -62.68 -27.24 6.77
CA SER A 122 -63.45 -28.09 5.84
C SER A 122 -63.78 -29.46 6.44
N MET A 123 -62.82 -30.09 7.14
CA MET A 123 -63.02 -31.41 7.77
C MET A 123 -64.00 -31.33 8.93
N VAL A 124 -63.88 -30.32 9.79
CA VAL A 124 -64.79 -30.09 10.92
C VAL A 124 -66.21 -29.85 10.40
N ILE A 125 -66.36 -28.99 9.40
CA ILE A 125 -67.67 -28.70 8.81
C ILE A 125 -68.29 -29.97 8.26
N MET A 126 -67.58 -30.77 7.47
CA MET A 126 -68.11 -32.00 6.89
C MET A 126 -68.80 -32.92 7.92
N TYR A 127 -68.23 -33.09 9.11
CA TYR A 127 -68.82 -33.94 10.16
C TYR A 127 -69.92 -33.25 10.99
N TYR A 128 -69.93 -31.91 11.04
CA TYR A 128 -70.81 -31.14 11.93
C TYR A 128 -71.78 -30.19 11.21
N VAL A 129 -71.94 -30.26 9.87
CA VAL A 129 -72.89 -29.42 9.10
C VAL A 129 -74.32 -29.57 9.62
N GLU A 130 -74.82 -30.81 9.69
CA GLU A 130 -76.20 -31.10 10.06
C GLU A 130 -76.50 -30.77 11.54
N PRO A 131 -75.66 -31.14 12.53
CA PRO A 131 -75.88 -30.77 13.92
C PRO A 131 -75.83 -29.26 14.20
N LEU A 132 -75.05 -28.49 13.43
CA LEU A 132 -74.80 -27.07 13.69
C LEU A 132 -75.61 -26.12 12.79
N ASN A 133 -76.33 -26.64 11.79
CA ASN A 133 -77.08 -25.87 10.79
C ASN A 133 -76.28 -24.71 10.17
N ARG A 134 -75.01 -24.97 9.80
CA ARG A 134 -74.07 -23.98 9.25
C ARG A 134 -73.74 -24.21 7.77
N ILE A 135 -74.77 -24.19 6.92
CA ILE A 135 -74.60 -24.32 5.46
C ILE A 135 -73.75 -23.17 4.89
N SER A 136 -73.86 -21.98 5.49
CA SER A 136 -73.04 -20.81 5.13
C SER A 136 -71.54 -21.08 5.20
N SER A 137 -71.10 -21.88 6.18
CA SER A 137 -69.69 -22.19 6.40
C SER A 137 -69.15 -23.16 5.35
N VAL A 138 -70.00 -24.08 4.88
CA VAL A 138 -69.69 -24.98 3.75
C VAL A 138 -69.46 -24.16 2.49
N ILE A 139 -70.38 -23.24 2.19
CA ILE A 139 -70.30 -22.38 1.00
C ILE A 139 -69.06 -21.48 1.06
N LEU A 140 -68.82 -20.84 2.21
CA LEU A 140 -67.63 -20.02 2.42
C LEU A 140 -66.36 -20.83 2.17
N ASN A 141 -66.24 -22.01 2.75
CA ASN A 141 -65.04 -22.82 2.61
C ASN A 141 -64.84 -23.31 1.17
N THR A 142 -65.87 -23.92 0.56
CA THR A 142 -65.74 -24.56 -0.75
C THR A 142 -65.65 -23.56 -1.90
N TYR A 143 -66.45 -22.48 -1.89
CA TYR A 143 -66.48 -21.55 -3.01
C TYR A 143 -65.57 -20.34 -2.83
N VAL A 144 -65.23 -19.96 -1.59
CA VAL A 144 -64.39 -18.79 -1.32
C VAL A 144 -62.98 -19.21 -0.91
N TYR A 145 -62.81 -19.90 0.21
CA TYR A 145 -61.47 -20.25 0.69
C TYR A 145 -60.72 -21.18 -0.26
N LEU A 146 -61.36 -22.25 -0.72
CA LEU A 146 -60.72 -23.23 -1.60
C LEU A 146 -60.38 -22.61 -2.98
N PHE A 147 -61.24 -21.72 -3.47
CA PHE A 147 -60.99 -20.98 -4.71
C PHE A 147 -59.76 -20.07 -4.58
N PHE A 148 -59.69 -19.26 -3.51
CA PHE A 148 -58.52 -18.42 -3.26
C PHE A 148 -57.24 -19.25 -3.02
N ALA A 149 -57.33 -20.32 -2.23
CA ALA A 149 -56.20 -21.23 -2.03
C ALA A 149 -55.69 -21.82 -3.34
N SER A 150 -56.58 -22.21 -4.25
CA SER A 150 -56.21 -22.78 -5.54
C SER A 150 -55.58 -21.74 -6.47
N ILE A 151 -56.15 -20.53 -6.54
CA ILE A 151 -55.61 -19.44 -7.38
C ILE A 151 -54.23 -19.00 -6.91
N PHE A 152 -54.02 -18.90 -5.59
CA PHE A 152 -52.75 -18.44 -5.03
C PHE A 152 -51.69 -19.53 -4.91
N ALA A 153 -52.03 -20.81 -5.08
CA ALA A 153 -51.08 -21.91 -4.98
C ALA A 153 -49.89 -21.75 -5.94
N LEU A 154 -50.14 -21.50 -7.21
CA LEU A 154 -49.10 -21.36 -8.22
C LEU A 154 -48.28 -20.06 -8.06
N PRO A 155 -48.88 -18.86 -7.90
CA PRO A 155 -48.14 -17.64 -7.55
C PRO A 155 -47.26 -17.78 -6.32
N TYR A 156 -47.74 -18.46 -5.28
CA TYR A 156 -46.97 -18.70 -4.07
C TYR A 156 -45.79 -19.66 -4.30
N ILE A 157 -45.98 -20.74 -5.07
CA ILE A 157 -44.88 -21.62 -5.47
C ILE A 157 -43.79 -20.84 -6.22
N PHE A 158 -44.19 -19.99 -7.18
CA PHE A 158 -43.23 -19.14 -7.89
C PHE A 158 -42.52 -18.14 -6.99
N TYR A 159 -43.25 -17.53 -6.05
CA TYR A 159 -42.67 -16.63 -5.05
C TYR A 159 -41.55 -17.34 -4.26
N ILE A 160 -41.77 -18.57 -3.80
CA ILE A 160 -40.76 -19.32 -3.05
C ILE A 160 -39.59 -19.76 -3.91
N LEU A 161 -39.85 -20.18 -5.16
CA LEU A 161 -38.77 -20.49 -6.10
C LEU A 161 -37.86 -19.28 -6.31
N LEU A 162 -38.44 -18.08 -6.53
CA LEU A 162 -37.66 -16.85 -6.64
C LEU A 162 -36.96 -16.50 -5.32
N TYR A 163 -37.64 -16.61 -4.18
CA TYR A 163 -37.07 -16.31 -2.87
C TYR A 163 -35.89 -17.22 -2.52
N SER A 164 -35.93 -18.48 -2.96
CA SER A 164 -34.86 -19.47 -2.76
C SER A 164 -33.62 -19.25 -3.64
N LYS A 165 -33.70 -18.36 -4.64
CA LYS A 165 -32.56 -18.03 -5.49
C LYS A 165 -31.50 -17.31 -4.67
N THR A 166 -30.25 -17.75 -4.76
CA THR A 166 -29.17 -17.30 -3.89
C THR A 166 -28.97 -15.79 -3.88
N SER A 167 -29.06 -15.11 -5.04
CA SER A 167 -28.99 -13.64 -5.11
C SER A 167 -30.08 -12.94 -4.28
N ASN A 168 -31.31 -13.47 -4.30
CA ASN A 168 -32.43 -12.91 -3.54
C ASN A 168 -32.29 -13.20 -2.05
N VAL A 169 -31.71 -14.35 -1.69
CA VAL A 169 -31.35 -14.67 -0.30
C VAL A 169 -30.33 -13.67 0.23
N VAL A 170 -29.28 -13.38 -0.54
CA VAL A 170 -28.26 -12.38 -0.20
C VAL A 170 -28.90 -11.00 -0.01
N ALA A 171 -29.66 -10.52 -0.99
CA ALA A 171 -30.36 -9.23 -0.90
C ALA A 171 -31.30 -9.15 0.33
N THR A 172 -31.98 -10.25 0.66
CA THR A 172 -32.86 -10.31 1.83
C THR A 172 -32.08 -10.20 3.14
N ILE A 173 -30.99 -10.95 3.29
CA ILE A 173 -30.16 -10.90 4.50
C ILE A 173 -29.51 -9.51 4.63
N SER A 174 -28.97 -8.96 3.55
CA SER A 174 -28.37 -7.63 3.55
C SER A 174 -29.40 -6.55 3.91
N GLY A 175 -30.59 -6.63 3.34
CA GLY A 175 -31.69 -5.73 3.68
C GLY A 175 -32.12 -5.83 5.14
N ILE A 176 -32.06 -7.02 5.76
CA ILE A 176 -32.30 -7.16 7.21
C ILE A 176 -31.27 -6.38 8.00
N ILE A 177 -29.97 -6.55 7.72
CA ILE A 177 -28.89 -5.85 8.42
C ILE A 177 -29.04 -4.34 8.26
N GLN A 178 -29.28 -3.88 7.02
CA GLN A 178 -29.42 -2.46 6.73
C GLN A 178 -30.60 -1.83 7.50
N ASN A 179 -31.73 -2.53 7.56
CA ASN A 179 -32.88 -2.11 8.35
C ASN A 179 -32.60 -2.05 9.85
N PHE A 180 -31.76 -2.93 10.39
CA PHE A 180 -31.38 -2.89 11.80
C PHE A 180 -30.46 -1.70 12.09
N ILE A 181 -29.48 -1.44 11.23
CA ILE A 181 -28.59 -0.28 11.32
C ILE A 181 -29.41 1.02 11.35
N HIS A 182 -30.28 1.23 10.37
CA HIS A 182 -31.13 2.42 10.30
C HIS A 182 -32.05 2.59 11.52
N LYS A 183 -32.56 1.47 12.06
CA LYS A 183 -33.40 1.51 13.27
C LYS A 183 -32.63 1.90 14.52
N MET A 184 -31.33 1.58 14.63
CA MET A 184 -30.53 1.91 15.81
C MET A 184 -30.39 3.41 16.03
N GLU A 185 -30.41 4.21 14.96
CA GLU A 185 -30.38 5.67 15.04
C GLU A 185 -31.70 6.26 15.58
N THR A 186 -32.82 5.53 15.46
CA THR A 186 -34.13 6.08 15.84
C THR A 186 -34.23 6.37 17.35
N PRO A 187 -34.82 7.51 17.76
CA PRO A 187 -34.91 7.89 19.17
C PRO A 187 -35.58 6.83 20.06
N SER A 188 -36.53 6.07 19.50
CA SER A 188 -37.21 4.98 20.22
C SER A 188 -36.27 3.83 20.59
N ILE A 189 -35.40 3.42 19.68
CA ILE A 189 -34.46 2.32 19.91
C ILE A 189 -33.32 2.80 20.81
N ASN A 190 -32.79 3.99 20.53
CA ASN A 190 -31.72 4.58 21.32
C ASN A 190 -32.15 4.72 22.80
N SER A 191 -33.35 5.23 23.07
CA SER A 191 -33.89 5.29 24.43
C SER A 191 -34.10 3.90 25.06
N ALA A 192 -34.62 2.94 24.29
CA ALA A 192 -34.85 1.59 24.80
C ALA A 192 -33.56 0.84 25.19
N MET A 193 -32.45 1.10 24.51
CA MET A 193 -31.12 0.55 24.83
C MET A 193 -30.50 1.11 26.11
N ASN A 194 -30.94 2.28 26.59
CA ASN A 194 -30.53 2.80 27.90
C ASN A 194 -31.19 2.02 29.05
N ASP A 195 -32.42 1.60 28.84
CA ASP A 195 -33.26 0.99 29.88
C ASP A 195 -33.10 -0.54 29.97
N ASP A 196 -32.77 -1.23 28.87
CA ASP A 196 -32.75 -2.70 28.85
C ASP A 196 -31.60 -3.31 28.02
N ILE A 197 -30.74 -4.06 28.71
CA ILE A 197 -29.63 -4.83 28.13
C ILE A 197 -30.10 -5.94 27.18
N VAL A 198 -31.31 -6.48 27.36
CA VAL A 198 -31.87 -7.52 26.47
C VAL A 198 -32.09 -6.97 25.06
N ILE A 199 -32.47 -5.70 24.95
CA ILE A 199 -32.65 -5.04 23.65
C ILE A 199 -31.30 -4.83 22.97
N VAL A 200 -30.28 -4.43 23.74
CA VAL A 200 -28.90 -4.34 23.24
C VAL A 200 -28.42 -5.71 22.72
N GLU A 201 -28.62 -6.76 23.51
CA GLU A 201 -28.22 -8.13 23.14
C GLU A 201 -28.95 -8.63 21.88
N GLU A 202 -30.24 -8.31 21.72
CA GLU A 202 -31.01 -8.67 20.53
C GLU A 202 -30.48 -7.98 19.26
N TYR A 203 -30.23 -6.68 19.31
CA TYR A 203 -29.69 -5.94 18.17
C TYR A 203 -28.28 -6.42 17.80
N GLN A 204 -27.40 -6.57 18.79
CA GLN A 204 -26.08 -7.15 18.58
C GLN A 204 -26.17 -8.55 17.95
N LYS A 205 -27.09 -9.40 18.44
CA LYS A 205 -27.29 -10.75 17.93
C LYS A 205 -27.79 -10.77 16.49
N GLU A 206 -28.79 -9.97 16.14
CA GLU A 206 -29.38 -10.02 14.80
C GLU A 206 -28.43 -9.47 13.72
N ILE A 207 -27.73 -8.36 13.97
CA ILE A 207 -26.76 -7.85 12.98
C ILE A 207 -25.56 -8.79 12.81
N MET A 208 -25.07 -9.37 13.91
CA MET A 208 -23.92 -10.28 13.91
C MET A 208 -24.29 -11.62 13.27
N GLY A 209 -25.45 -12.17 13.64
CA GLY A 209 -25.95 -13.44 13.11
C GLY A 209 -26.29 -13.36 11.63
N SER A 210 -26.80 -12.22 11.15
CA SER A 210 -27.07 -12.01 9.72
C SER A 210 -25.76 -11.84 8.93
N LEU A 211 -24.75 -11.16 9.50
CA LEU A 211 -23.41 -11.09 8.90
C LEU A 211 -22.74 -12.48 8.83
N ASP A 212 -22.88 -13.29 9.89
CA ASP A 212 -22.41 -14.69 9.90
C ASP A 212 -23.13 -15.53 8.83
N GLN A 213 -24.41 -15.25 8.53
CA GLN A 213 -25.13 -15.92 7.43
C GLN A 213 -24.56 -15.54 6.06
N LEU A 214 -24.19 -14.28 5.83
CA LEU A 214 -23.52 -13.88 4.58
C LEU A 214 -22.14 -14.55 4.43
N ASP A 215 -21.37 -14.66 5.52
CA ASP A 215 -20.08 -15.39 5.53
C ASP A 215 -20.24 -16.88 5.20
N ASP A 216 -21.23 -17.52 5.83
CA ASP A 216 -21.59 -18.91 5.56
C ASP A 216 -21.93 -19.07 4.07
N LEU A 217 -22.81 -18.23 3.51
CA LEU A 217 -23.18 -18.28 2.10
C LEU A 217 -21.96 -18.13 1.18
N LEU A 218 -21.11 -17.13 1.43
CA LEU A 218 -19.87 -16.92 0.67
C LEU A 218 -18.99 -18.18 0.68
N SER A 219 -19.06 -18.96 1.76
CA SER A 219 -18.28 -20.17 1.91
C SER A 219 -18.79 -21.39 1.14
N PHE A 220 -20.08 -21.50 0.86
CA PHE A 220 -20.69 -22.66 0.21
C PHE A 220 -21.05 -22.43 -1.26
N ILE A 221 -21.16 -21.18 -1.70
CA ILE A 221 -21.54 -20.86 -3.08
C ILE A 221 -20.35 -21.02 -4.03
N GLU A 222 -20.55 -21.72 -5.14
CA GLU A 222 -19.54 -21.89 -6.19
C GLU A 222 -19.57 -20.75 -7.24
N PHE A 223 -20.76 -20.18 -7.49
CA PHE A 223 -20.99 -19.18 -8.53
C PHE A 223 -20.26 -17.86 -8.23
N LYS A 224 -19.39 -17.44 -9.16
CA LYS A 224 -18.55 -16.25 -9.03
C LYS A 224 -19.34 -14.96 -8.81
N GLU A 225 -20.43 -14.81 -9.57
CA GLU A 225 -21.29 -13.63 -9.58
C GLU A 225 -21.89 -13.39 -8.19
N THR A 226 -22.43 -14.44 -7.57
CA THR A 226 -23.03 -14.34 -6.24
C THR A 226 -21.99 -14.14 -5.14
N GLN A 227 -20.80 -14.74 -5.25
CA GLN A 227 -19.70 -14.47 -4.31
C GLN A 227 -19.27 -13.00 -4.37
N THR A 228 -19.24 -12.43 -5.57
CA THR A 228 -18.96 -11.00 -5.80
C THR A 228 -20.07 -10.14 -5.20
N GLU A 229 -21.34 -10.48 -5.45
CA GLU A 229 -22.50 -9.80 -4.85
C GLU A 229 -22.43 -9.78 -3.33
N ILE A 230 -22.11 -10.91 -2.67
CA ILE A 230 -21.98 -10.99 -1.22
C ILE A 230 -20.88 -10.06 -0.69
N ILE A 231 -19.71 -10.06 -1.32
CA ILE A 231 -18.59 -9.21 -0.91
C ILE A 231 -18.96 -7.73 -1.01
N ARG A 232 -19.62 -7.32 -2.11
CA ARG A 232 -20.11 -5.95 -2.31
C ARG A 232 -21.18 -5.55 -1.29
N GLU A 233 -22.10 -6.45 -0.98
CA GLU A 233 -23.14 -6.22 0.03
C GLU A 233 -22.54 -6.06 1.43
N ILE A 234 -21.56 -6.91 1.80
CA ILE A 234 -20.84 -6.78 3.07
C ILE A 234 -20.12 -5.43 3.17
N SER A 235 -19.46 -5.00 2.08
CA SER A 235 -18.82 -3.68 1.97
C SER A 235 -19.84 -2.54 2.15
N THR A 236 -20.96 -2.61 1.45
CA THR A 236 -22.04 -1.61 1.53
C THR A 236 -22.60 -1.50 2.96
N ILE A 237 -22.82 -2.66 3.61
CA ILE A 237 -23.30 -2.73 4.99
C ILE A 237 -22.34 -2.03 5.95
N ILE A 238 -21.03 -2.29 5.84
CA ILE A 238 -20.06 -1.70 6.77
C ILE A 238 -19.87 -0.20 6.52
N GLN A 239 -19.89 0.25 5.27
CA GLN A 239 -19.87 1.69 4.94
C GLN A 239 -21.09 2.39 5.55
N MET A 240 -22.28 1.81 5.41
CA MET A 240 -23.50 2.36 6.01
C MET A 240 -23.44 2.35 7.55
N TYR A 241 -22.93 1.27 8.15
CA TYR A 241 -22.70 1.19 9.59
C TYR A 241 -21.77 2.32 10.08
N ILE A 242 -20.65 2.57 9.37
CA ILE A 242 -19.68 3.62 9.73
C ILE A 242 -20.33 5.01 9.67
N ARG A 243 -21.12 5.28 8.62
CA ARG A 243 -21.84 6.55 8.47
C ARG A 243 -22.87 6.80 9.57
N GLU A 244 -23.62 5.77 9.98
CA GLU A 244 -24.67 5.90 11.00
C GLU A 244 -24.16 5.74 12.45
N LYS A 245 -22.95 5.18 12.63
CA LYS A 245 -22.33 4.89 13.93
C LYS A 245 -22.37 6.05 14.94
N PRO A 246 -22.13 7.33 14.57
CA PRO A 246 -22.21 8.44 15.51
C PRO A 246 -23.59 8.61 16.18
N GLY A 247 -24.66 8.14 15.54
CA GLY A 247 -26.03 8.19 16.06
C GLY A 247 -26.41 7.03 17.00
N PHE A 248 -25.55 6.02 17.15
CA PHE A 248 -25.86 4.83 17.94
C PHE A 248 -25.75 5.08 19.45
N ASN A 249 -26.49 4.27 20.21
CA ASN A 249 -26.43 4.31 21.67
C ASN A 249 -25.12 3.71 22.20
N GLN A 250 -24.47 4.36 23.16
CA GLN A 250 -23.19 3.89 23.73
C GLN A 250 -23.26 2.49 24.39
N ASN A 251 -24.41 2.08 24.93
CA ASN A 251 -24.57 0.74 25.46
C ASN A 251 -24.52 -0.34 24.38
N PHE A 252 -24.81 0.00 23.12
CA PHE A 252 -24.69 -0.93 22.00
C PHE A 252 -23.25 -1.40 21.79
N PHE A 253 -22.24 -0.61 22.15
CA PHE A 253 -20.84 -1.02 22.01
C PHE A 253 -20.33 -1.87 23.18
N LYS A 254 -21.12 -2.05 24.23
CA LYS A 254 -20.76 -2.94 25.34
C LYS A 254 -21.02 -4.39 24.93
N LEU A 255 -19.95 -5.15 24.72
CA LEU A 255 -20.05 -6.54 24.26
C LEU A 255 -20.83 -7.40 25.27
N THR A 256 -22.03 -7.83 24.85
CA THR A 256 -22.90 -8.71 25.64
C THR A 256 -22.35 -10.15 25.67
N PRO A 257 -22.84 -11.03 26.58
CA PRO A 257 -22.44 -12.43 26.62
C PRO A 257 -22.61 -13.15 25.27
N THR A 258 -23.63 -12.79 24.48
CA THR A 258 -23.83 -13.33 23.13
C THR A 258 -22.65 -13.00 22.21
N ILE A 259 -22.19 -11.74 22.17
CA ILE A 259 -21.04 -11.36 21.34
C ILE A 259 -19.74 -11.98 21.86
N ARG A 260 -19.52 -11.96 23.18
CA ARG A 260 -18.34 -12.61 23.80
C ARG A 260 -18.30 -14.12 23.55
N GLY A 261 -19.46 -14.77 23.39
CA GLY A 261 -19.57 -16.18 23.03
C GLY A 261 -19.32 -16.50 21.56
N ASN A 262 -19.34 -15.51 20.67
CA ASN A 262 -19.10 -15.70 19.24
C ASN A 262 -17.65 -16.15 18.98
N ALA A 263 -17.45 -17.05 18.02
CA ALA A 263 -16.14 -17.62 17.69
C ALA A 263 -15.08 -16.57 17.33
N THR A 264 -15.50 -15.40 16.81
CA THR A 264 -14.60 -14.28 16.51
C THR A 264 -13.98 -13.69 17.77
N PHE A 265 -14.73 -13.58 18.87
CA PHE A 265 -14.34 -12.82 20.05
C PHE A 265 -14.01 -13.68 21.27
N ARG A 266 -14.44 -14.95 21.30
CA ARG A 266 -14.32 -15.84 22.47
C ARG A 266 -12.91 -15.97 23.07
N THR A 267 -11.87 -15.74 22.28
CA THR A 267 -10.47 -15.84 22.70
C THR A 267 -9.88 -14.54 23.26
N TYR A 268 -10.66 -13.46 23.29
CA TYR A 268 -10.21 -12.15 23.77
C TYR A 268 -10.24 -12.08 25.30
N THR A 269 -9.36 -11.26 25.85
CA THR A 269 -9.29 -10.98 27.30
C THR A 269 -10.25 -9.85 27.69
N GLU A 270 -10.55 -9.72 28.99
CA GLU A 270 -11.41 -8.63 29.50
C GLU A 270 -10.90 -7.24 29.14
N ILE A 271 -9.58 -7.05 29.12
CA ILE A 271 -8.96 -5.78 28.71
C ILE A 271 -9.31 -5.46 27.25
N GLN A 272 -9.18 -6.45 26.35
CA GLN A 272 -9.47 -6.23 24.93
C GLN A 272 -10.97 -6.06 24.66
N TYR A 273 -11.86 -6.68 25.45
CA TYR A 273 -13.29 -6.40 25.38
C TYR A 273 -13.59 -4.95 25.76
N GLN A 274 -12.90 -4.43 26.77
CA GLN A 274 -13.05 -3.05 27.20
C GLN A 274 -12.52 -2.08 26.15
N GLU A 275 -11.33 -2.33 25.58
CA GLU A 275 -10.77 -1.52 24.48
C GLU A 275 -11.71 -1.46 23.27
N MET A 276 -12.32 -2.59 22.87
CA MET A 276 -13.28 -2.60 21.76
C MET A 276 -14.57 -1.83 22.06
N ALA A 277 -15.03 -1.86 23.31
CA ALA A 277 -16.18 -1.08 23.74
C ALA A 277 -15.87 0.41 23.77
N ASP A 278 -14.71 0.79 24.30
CA ASP A 278 -14.26 2.18 24.42
C ASP A 278 -14.01 2.81 23.04
N THR A 279 -13.47 2.02 22.10
CA THR A 279 -13.25 2.46 20.71
C THR A 279 -14.45 2.27 19.80
N CYS A 280 -15.52 1.61 20.28
CA CYS A 280 -16.74 1.34 19.53
C CYS A 280 -16.50 0.56 18.21
N THR A 281 -15.57 -0.40 18.19
CA THR A 281 -15.05 -1.02 16.94
C THR A 281 -15.41 -2.49 16.71
N PHE A 282 -16.22 -3.11 17.57
CA PHE A 282 -16.38 -4.57 17.54
C PHE A 282 -16.99 -5.09 16.22
N TYR A 283 -17.92 -4.35 15.60
CA TYR A 283 -18.59 -4.78 14.37
C TYR A 283 -17.67 -4.67 13.16
N GLU A 284 -16.87 -3.61 13.10
CA GLU A 284 -15.83 -3.36 12.11
C GLU A 284 -14.77 -4.46 12.17
N ILE A 285 -14.28 -4.78 13.37
CA ILE A 285 -13.30 -5.86 13.57
C ILE A 285 -13.82 -7.19 13.05
N LYS A 286 -15.10 -7.52 13.32
CA LYS A 286 -15.74 -8.72 12.77
C LYS A 286 -15.75 -8.69 11.25
N THR A 287 -16.26 -7.60 10.66
CA THR A 287 -16.44 -7.49 9.22
C THR A 287 -15.12 -7.55 8.47
N PHE A 288 -14.11 -6.85 8.98
CA PHE A 288 -12.75 -6.89 8.44
C PHE A 288 -12.11 -8.28 8.55
N ARG A 289 -12.39 -9.03 9.62
CA ARG A 289 -11.92 -10.42 9.75
C ARG A 289 -12.61 -11.35 8.75
N LEU A 290 -13.92 -11.15 8.51
CA LEU A 290 -14.68 -11.87 7.50
C LEU A 290 -14.06 -11.64 6.12
N LEU A 291 -13.91 -10.38 5.70
CA LEU A 291 -13.28 -10.01 4.42
C LEU A 291 -11.85 -10.57 4.31
N GLY A 292 -11.06 -10.50 5.39
CA GLY A 292 -9.71 -11.07 5.42
C GLY A 292 -9.70 -12.60 5.25
N ASN A 293 -10.61 -13.32 5.91
CA ASN A 293 -10.75 -14.78 5.74
C ASN A 293 -11.22 -15.13 4.32
N ALA A 294 -12.17 -14.37 3.77
CA ALA A 294 -12.64 -14.52 2.40
C ALA A 294 -11.49 -14.36 1.42
N TYR A 295 -10.64 -13.33 1.60
CA TYR A 295 -9.46 -13.11 0.76
C TYR A 295 -8.53 -14.31 0.77
N ILE A 296 -8.17 -14.80 1.96
CA ILE A 296 -7.30 -15.98 2.12
C ILE A 296 -7.90 -17.20 1.42
N LYS A 297 -9.20 -17.43 1.58
CA LYS A 297 -9.88 -18.54 0.92
C LYS A 297 -9.88 -18.40 -0.61
N MET A 298 -10.07 -17.19 -1.14
CA MET A 298 -10.09 -16.98 -2.58
C MET A 298 -8.70 -17.18 -3.20
N ILE A 299 -7.63 -16.72 -2.55
CA ILE A 299 -6.26 -16.95 -3.04
C ILE A 299 -5.88 -18.43 -2.97
N GLU A 300 -6.28 -19.17 -1.93
CA GLU A 300 -5.99 -20.60 -1.79
C GLU A 300 -6.75 -21.48 -2.80
N ASN A 301 -7.84 -20.98 -3.37
CA ASN A 301 -8.63 -21.67 -4.40
C ASN A 301 -8.41 -21.09 -5.82
N ASP A 302 -7.33 -20.34 -6.03
CA ASP A 302 -6.97 -19.71 -7.31
C ASP A 302 -8.07 -18.79 -7.92
N ARG A 303 -8.92 -18.22 -7.06
CA ARG A 303 -10.00 -17.28 -7.41
C ARG A 303 -9.50 -15.83 -7.34
N PHE A 304 -8.48 -15.52 -8.15
CA PHE A 304 -7.77 -14.23 -8.09
C PHE A 304 -8.64 -13.02 -8.47
N ASP A 305 -9.63 -13.22 -9.34
CA ASP A 305 -10.63 -12.22 -9.71
C ASP A 305 -11.41 -11.74 -8.48
N ILE A 306 -11.92 -12.67 -7.68
CA ILE A 306 -12.65 -12.35 -6.45
C ILE A 306 -11.71 -11.91 -5.33
N ALA A 307 -10.50 -12.49 -5.24
CA ALA A 307 -9.51 -12.03 -4.28
C ALA A 307 -9.15 -10.55 -4.51
N SER A 308 -9.04 -10.11 -5.76
CA SER A 308 -8.77 -8.72 -6.13
C SER A 308 -9.91 -7.77 -5.77
N LEU A 309 -11.16 -8.25 -5.78
CA LEU A 309 -12.33 -7.44 -5.38
C LEU A 309 -12.26 -7.00 -3.91
N ILE A 310 -11.77 -7.85 -3.01
CA ILE A 310 -11.81 -7.55 -1.57
C ILE A 310 -10.97 -6.32 -1.18
N PRO A 311 -9.71 -6.18 -1.63
CA PRO A 311 -8.96 -4.94 -1.48
C PRO A 311 -9.62 -3.73 -2.14
N ALA A 312 -10.33 -3.91 -3.26
CA ALA A 312 -11.07 -2.82 -3.89
C ALA A 312 -12.18 -2.32 -2.96
N GLU A 313 -12.98 -3.22 -2.40
CA GLU A 313 -14.00 -2.87 -1.40
C GLU A 313 -13.41 -2.25 -0.12
N LEU A 314 -12.19 -2.64 0.28
CA LEU A 314 -11.49 -1.98 1.39
C LEU A 314 -11.14 -0.52 1.10
N ILE A 315 -10.93 -0.14 -0.17
CA ILE A 315 -10.74 1.26 -0.57
C ILE A 315 -12.04 2.02 -0.34
N ASP A 316 -13.17 1.52 -0.85
CA ASP A 316 -14.48 2.17 -0.66
C ASP A 316 -14.83 2.36 0.83
N ILE A 317 -14.46 1.39 1.66
CA ILE A 317 -14.57 1.50 3.12
C ILE A 317 -13.64 2.59 3.67
N GLY A 318 -12.39 2.64 3.20
CA GLY A 318 -11.40 3.66 3.57
C GLY A 318 -11.84 5.07 3.18
N GLU A 319 -12.38 5.26 1.97
CA GLU A 319 -13.00 6.51 1.50
C GLU A 319 -14.13 6.93 2.43
N THR A 320 -15.04 6.01 2.76
CA THR A 320 -16.13 6.29 3.71
C THR A 320 -15.59 6.73 5.07
N CYS A 321 -14.49 6.14 5.54
CA CYS A 321 -13.87 6.54 6.81
C CYS A 321 -13.22 7.94 6.73
N LEU A 322 -12.67 8.32 5.57
CA LEU A 322 -12.17 9.68 5.33
C LEU A 322 -13.32 10.69 5.31
N GLU A 323 -14.45 10.35 4.69
CA GLU A 323 -15.66 11.20 4.66
C GLU A 323 -16.21 11.53 6.06
N VAL A 324 -16.14 10.57 6.99
CA VAL A 324 -16.65 10.74 8.36
C VAL A 324 -15.57 11.12 9.39
N GLU A 325 -14.32 11.31 8.94
CA GLU A 325 -13.16 11.64 9.78
C GLU A 325 -12.89 10.62 10.94
N ASP A 326 -13.12 9.32 10.72
CA ASP A 326 -12.86 8.27 11.73
C ASP A 326 -11.45 7.66 11.60
N ASP A 327 -10.48 8.29 12.27
CA ASP A 327 -9.07 7.85 12.31
C ASP A 327 -8.86 6.45 12.88
N MET A 328 -9.70 6.03 13.82
CA MET A 328 -9.57 4.72 14.45
C MET A 328 -9.86 3.61 13.44
N ILE A 329 -10.92 3.77 12.63
CA ILE A 329 -11.27 2.80 11.60
C ILE A 329 -10.30 2.88 10.43
N LEU A 330 -9.82 4.08 10.05
CA LEU A 330 -8.76 4.23 9.05
C LEU A 330 -7.50 3.43 9.43
N GLY A 331 -7.07 3.51 10.69
CA GLY A 331 -5.99 2.67 11.21
C GLY A 331 -6.26 1.18 11.02
N ASN A 332 -7.50 0.73 11.26
CA ASN A 332 -7.91 -0.66 11.05
C ASN A 332 -7.87 -1.08 9.56
N VAL A 333 -8.28 -0.21 8.63
CA VAL A 333 -8.18 -0.43 7.17
C VAL A 333 -6.72 -0.65 6.77
N ASN A 334 -5.81 0.21 7.24
CA ASN A 334 -4.37 0.07 6.99
C ASN A 334 -3.80 -1.25 7.54
N ILE A 335 -4.20 -1.64 8.75
CA ILE A 335 -3.82 -2.94 9.32
C ILE A 335 -4.36 -4.09 8.45
N ARG A 336 -5.54 -3.94 7.84
CA ARG A 336 -6.10 -4.96 6.93
C ARG A 336 -5.30 -5.08 5.66
N PHE A 337 -4.99 -3.99 4.95
CA PHE A 337 -4.11 -4.04 3.77
C PHE A 337 -2.77 -4.73 4.09
N ASN A 338 -2.14 -4.38 5.20
CA ASN A 338 -0.90 -4.99 5.67
C ASN A 338 -1.05 -6.49 5.98
N THR A 339 -2.21 -6.89 6.53
CA THR A 339 -2.53 -8.31 6.77
C THR A 339 -2.68 -9.06 5.44
N LEU A 340 -3.43 -8.50 4.48
CA LEU A 340 -3.61 -9.11 3.15
C LEU A 340 -2.26 -9.26 2.44
N PHE A 341 -1.39 -8.25 2.52
CA PHE A 341 -0.05 -8.27 1.92
C PHE A 341 0.78 -9.43 2.46
N ARG A 342 0.78 -9.63 3.79
CA ARG A 342 1.51 -10.73 4.42
C ARG A 342 1.02 -12.10 3.95
N PHE A 343 -0.29 -12.29 3.80
CA PHE A 343 -0.85 -13.55 3.30
C PHE A 343 -0.59 -13.75 1.81
N ALA A 344 -0.72 -12.70 1.00
CA ALA A 344 -0.40 -12.73 -0.42
C ALA A 344 1.07 -13.07 -0.68
N MET A 345 1.99 -12.52 0.11
CA MET A 345 3.43 -12.85 0.04
C MET A 345 3.69 -14.29 0.38
N LYS A 346 3.14 -14.77 1.50
CA LYS A 346 3.27 -16.18 1.91
C LYS A 346 2.74 -17.13 0.83
N HIS A 347 1.62 -16.79 0.20
CA HIS A 347 1.06 -17.56 -0.91
C HIS A 347 1.98 -17.53 -2.14
N ALA A 348 2.41 -16.35 -2.57
CA ALA A 348 3.28 -16.17 -3.72
C ALA A 348 4.59 -16.93 -3.56
N TYR A 349 5.20 -16.92 -2.38
CA TYR A 349 6.46 -17.63 -2.11
C TYR A 349 6.28 -19.15 -2.13
N LYS A 350 5.17 -19.65 -1.57
CA LYS A 350 4.90 -21.08 -1.48
C LYS A 350 4.54 -21.69 -2.83
N ASN A 351 3.78 -20.95 -3.65
CA ASN A 351 3.18 -21.47 -4.87
C ASN A 351 3.83 -20.91 -6.16
N ASN A 352 4.82 -20.01 -6.04
CA ASN A 352 5.44 -19.26 -7.15
C ASN A 352 4.39 -18.54 -8.02
N GLU A 353 3.39 -17.93 -7.37
CA GLU A 353 2.23 -17.30 -8.01
C GLU A 353 2.05 -15.85 -7.51
N PRO A 354 2.64 -14.86 -8.20
CA PRO A 354 2.69 -13.48 -7.73
C PRO A 354 1.53 -12.60 -8.23
N ARG A 355 0.62 -13.09 -9.09
CA ARG A 355 -0.46 -12.26 -9.68
C ARG A 355 -1.34 -11.56 -8.63
N ASN A 356 -1.58 -12.22 -7.51
CA ASN A 356 -2.36 -11.63 -6.43
C ASN A 356 -1.60 -10.53 -5.66
N LEU A 357 -0.27 -10.63 -5.55
CA LEU A 357 0.55 -9.53 -5.01
C LEU A 357 0.55 -8.33 -5.94
N TYR A 358 0.62 -8.59 -7.25
CA TYR A 358 0.44 -7.57 -8.27
C TYR A 358 -0.90 -6.87 -8.00
N ASN A 359 -2.03 -7.55 -8.10
CA ASN A 359 -3.35 -6.91 -7.87
C ASN A 359 -3.47 -6.15 -6.54
N LEU A 360 -2.97 -6.73 -5.43
CA LEU A 360 -3.03 -6.09 -4.12
C LEU A 360 -2.19 -4.80 -4.03
N ALA A 361 -1.00 -4.76 -4.66
CA ALA A 361 -0.16 -3.56 -4.69
C ALA A 361 -0.88 -2.36 -5.32
N PHE A 362 -1.65 -2.61 -6.38
CA PHE A 362 -2.45 -1.57 -7.04
C PHE A 362 -3.55 -1.04 -6.13
N HIS A 363 -4.33 -1.91 -5.51
CA HIS A 363 -5.40 -1.46 -4.61
C HIS A 363 -4.85 -0.74 -3.37
N TYR A 364 -3.73 -1.20 -2.82
CA TYR A 364 -3.12 -0.49 -1.70
C TYR A 364 -2.59 0.89 -2.13
N SER A 365 -2.05 1.03 -3.34
CA SER A 365 -1.67 2.34 -3.89
C SER A 365 -2.86 3.24 -4.16
N ASN A 366 -3.99 2.70 -4.61
CA ASN A 366 -5.22 3.49 -4.76
C ASN A 366 -5.67 4.05 -3.40
N MET A 367 -5.61 3.25 -2.32
CA MET A 367 -5.87 3.77 -0.96
C MET A 367 -4.89 4.91 -0.58
N ILE A 368 -3.61 4.80 -0.94
CA ILE A 368 -2.64 5.89 -0.72
C ILE A 368 -3.03 7.13 -1.52
N GLN A 369 -3.49 6.98 -2.74
CA GLN A 369 -3.97 8.10 -3.56
C GLN A 369 -5.20 8.77 -2.92
N GLU A 370 -6.11 8.01 -2.30
CA GLU A 370 -7.22 8.59 -1.52
C GLU A 370 -6.72 9.37 -0.29
N TYR A 371 -5.68 8.89 0.40
CA TYR A 371 -5.03 9.68 1.45
C TYR A 371 -4.41 10.97 0.93
N ILE A 372 -3.79 10.94 -0.25
CA ILE A 372 -3.20 12.13 -0.86
C ILE A 372 -4.29 13.16 -1.20
N LYS A 373 -5.38 12.72 -1.83
CA LYS A 373 -6.53 13.59 -2.17
C LYS A 373 -7.19 14.21 -0.93
N ALA A 374 -7.20 13.47 0.19
CA ALA A 374 -7.73 13.93 1.47
C ALA A 374 -6.70 14.69 2.35
N ASP A 375 -5.51 15.00 1.83
CA ASP A 375 -4.42 15.69 2.52
C ASP A 375 -3.95 14.99 3.82
N ARG A 376 -4.04 13.66 3.86
CA ARG A 376 -3.61 12.82 4.99
C ARG A 376 -2.16 12.37 4.84
N VAL A 377 -1.26 13.34 5.00
CA VAL A 377 0.21 13.15 4.90
C VAL A 377 0.72 12.07 5.86
N ASP A 378 0.17 12.03 7.08
CA ASP A 378 0.50 11.04 8.12
C ASP A 378 0.23 9.60 7.65
N MET A 379 -0.94 9.36 7.07
CA MET A 379 -1.36 8.04 6.59
C MET A 379 -0.59 7.63 5.33
N ALA A 380 -0.37 8.55 4.39
CA ALA A 380 0.44 8.27 3.21
C ALA A 380 1.88 7.89 3.58
N LYS A 381 2.53 8.64 4.49
CA LYS A 381 3.87 8.32 5.01
C LYS A 381 3.92 6.94 5.67
N TYR A 382 2.92 6.59 6.47
CA TYR A 382 2.81 5.25 7.06
C TYR A 382 2.74 4.16 5.99
N CYS A 383 1.93 4.33 4.95
CA CYS A 383 1.78 3.33 3.90
C CYS A 383 3.05 3.20 3.04
N TYR A 384 3.75 4.30 2.75
CA TYR A 384 5.05 4.26 2.05
C TYR A 384 6.10 3.45 2.84
N ASP A 385 6.17 3.62 4.16
CA ASP A 385 7.04 2.79 5.01
C ASP A 385 6.70 1.29 4.89
N LYS A 386 5.41 0.96 4.83
CA LYS A 386 4.97 -0.43 4.65
C LYS A 386 5.30 -0.98 3.26
N PHE A 387 5.12 -0.19 2.20
CA PHE A 387 5.54 -0.57 0.85
C PHE A 387 7.03 -0.90 0.80
N LYS A 388 7.88 -0.04 1.38
CA LYS A 388 9.32 -0.29 1.50
C LYS A 388 9.62 -1.56 2.30
N PHE A 389 8.94 -1.76 3.43
CA PHE A 389 9.09 -2.97 4.23
C PHE A 389 8.77 -4.24 3.42
N TYR A 390 7.66 -4.25 2.67
CA TYR A 390 7.26 -5.40 1.87
C TYR A 390 8.16 -5.61 0.64
N ALA A 391 8.57 -4.54 -0.05
CA ALA A 391 9.50 -4.64 -1.17
C ALA A 391 10.83 -5.30 -0.75
N ASN A 392 11.37 -4.91 0.40
CA ASN A 392 12.60 -5.50 0.95
C ASN A 392 12.43 -7.00 1.26
N ASP A 393 11.29 -7.41 1.79
CA ASP A 393 11.02 -8.83 2.08
C ASP A 393 10.78 -9.64 0.79
N ILE A 394 10.12 -9.06 -0.21
CA ILE A 394 9.95 -9.67 -1.55
C ILE A 394 11.32 -9.89 -2.21
N TYR A 395 12.19 -8.89 -2.17
CA TYR A 395 13.52 -8.99 -2.75
C TYR A 395 14.38 -10.07 -2.09
N LYS A 396 14.33 -10.20 -0.76
CA LYS A 396 15.05 -11.29 -0.04
C LYS A 396 14.62 -12.68 -0.47
N ASN A 397 13.39 -12.83 -0.97
CA ASN A 397 12.84 -14.12 -1.41
C ASN A 397 12.85 -14.31 -2.93
N SER A 398 13.16 -13.26 -3.71
CA SER A 398 13.15 -13.30 -5.19
C SER A 398 14.35 -14.01 -5.80
N GLU A 399 15.46 -14.15 -5.07
CA GLU A 399 16.62 -14.96 -5.51
C GLU A 399 16.22 -16.41 -5.86
N LYS A 400 15.25 -16.96 -5.13
CA LYS A 400 14.72 -18.31 -5.37
C LYS A 400 13.51 -18.34 -6.31
N ASN A 401 12.86 -17.19 -6.54
CA ASN A 401 11.66 -17.06 -7.36
C ASN A 401 11.75 -15.78 -8.21
N PRO A 402 12.36 -15.85 -9.42
CA PRO A 402 12.60 -14.68 -10.25
C PRO A 402 11.35 -13.88 -10.63
N SER A 403 10.18 -14.52 -10.65
CA SER A 403 8.88 -13.89 -10.91
C SER A 403 8.52 -12.78 -9.91
N LEU A 404 9.15 -12.78 -8.73
CA LEU A 404 8.92 -11.78 -7.67
C LEU A 404 9.65 -10.46 -7.92
N TYR A 405 10.70 -10.41 -8.74
CA TYR A 405 11.38 -9.16 -9.07
C TYR A 405 10.44 -8.16 -9.75
N PHE A 406 9.55 -8.66 -10.62
CA PHE A 406 8.52 -7.84 -11.26
C PHE A 406 7.54 -7.19 -10.27
N ILE A 407 7.36 -7.77 -9.07
CA ILE A 407 6.51 -7.16 -8.04
C ILE A 407 7.19 -5.94 -7.41
N VAL A 408 8.52 -5.92 -7.29
CA VAL A 408 9.25 -4.73 -6.82
C VAL A 408 9.13 -3.60 -7.83
N ASP A 409 9.25 -3.91 -9.12
CA ASP A 409 8.98 -2.95 -10.20
C ASP A 409 7.55 -2.41 -10.09
N THR A 410 6.57 -3.30 -9.88
CA THR A 410 5.17 -2.91 -9.71
C THR A 410 4.99 -1.97 -8.54
N LEU A 411 5.50 -2.29 -7.35
CA LEU A 411 5.42 -1.43 -6.16
C LEU A 411 6.03 -0.05 -6.43
N THR A 412 7.18 -0.01 -7.11
CA THR A 412 7.86 1.24 -7.49
C THR A 412 7.01 2.07 -8.46
N PHE A 413 6.38 1.41 -9.44
CA PHE A 413 5.47 2.07 -10.38
C PHE A 413 4.23 2.64 -9.69
N GLU A 414 3.64 1.88 -8.77
CA GLU A 414 2.49 2.33 -8.00
C GLU A 414 2.84 3.57 -7.14
N LEU A 415 4.00 3.60 -6.49
CA LEU A 415 4.45 4.78 -5.73
C LEU A 415 4.86 5.95 -6.63
N ARG A 416 5.34 5.70 -7.86
CA ARG A 416 5.56 6.76 -8.86
C ARG A 416 4.27 7.51 -9.16
N LYS A 417 3.14 6.81 -9.34
CA LYS A 417 1.83 7.46 -9.54
C LYS A 417 1.46 8.35 -8.34
N CYS A 418 1.70 7.84 -7.13
CA CYS A 418 1.48 8.62 -5.91
C CYS A 418 2.36 9.88 -5.87
N GLN A 419 3.63 9.82 -6.29
CA GLN A 419 4.51 11.00 -6.36
C GLN A 419 4.03 12.07 -7.34
N VAL A 420 3.54 11.65 -8.51
CA VAL A 420 2.92 12.56 -9.48
C VAL A 420 1.71 13.25 -8.85
N LEU A 421 0.84 12.48 -8.19
CA LEU A 421 -0.36 13.02 -7.54
C LEU A 421 -0.05 13.94 -6.35
N ILE A 422 1.00 13.63 -5.57
CA ILE A 422 1.49 14.49 -4.47
C ILE A 422 1.91 15.86 -5.01
N HIS A 423 2.65 15.87 -6.12
CA HIS A 423 3.03 17.11 -6.79
C HIS A 423 1.81 17.91 -7.26
N GLU A 424 0.87 17.25 -7.94
CA GLU A 424 -0.37 17.87 -8.44
C GLU A 424 -1.27 18.39 -7.31
N SER A 425 -1.24 17.75 -6.14
CA SER A 425 -1.98 18.13 -4.94
C SER A 425 -1.32 19.27 -4.15
N GLY A 426 -0.11 19.68 -4.52
CA GLY A 426 0.58 20.83 -3.91
C GLY A 426 1.12 20.58 -2.50
N TRP A 427 1.50 19.35 -2.18
CA TRP A 427 2.16 19.02 -0.91
C TRP A 427 3.50 19.74 -0.76
N SER A 428 4.02 19.79 0.46
CA SER A 428 5.32 20.42 0.72
C SER A 428 6.46 19.67 0.01
N ASP A 429 7.43 20.42 -0.50
CA ASP A 429 8.61 19.84 -1.16
C ASP A 429 9.39 18.92 -0.19
N GLU A 430 9.42 19.25 1.10
CA GLU A 430 10.05 18.44 2.15
C GLU A 430 9.38 17.07 2.28
N ASP A 431 8.04 17.03 2.39
CA ASP A 431 7.29 15.78 2.48
C ASP A 431 7.46 14.93 1.21
N GLN A 432 7.42 15.57 0.05
CA GLN A 432 7.57 14.89 -1.23
C GLN A 432 8.98 14.30 -1.40
N ILE A 433 10.03 15.05 -1.06
CA ILE A 433 11.42 14.57 -1.08
C ILE A 433 11.60 13.40 -0.12
N ASP A 434 11.05 13.47 1.09
CA ASP A 434 11.18 12.38 2.06
C ASP A 434 10.51 11.09 1.59
N LEU A 435 9.35 11.20 0.95
CA LEU A 435 8.68 10.06 0.32
C LEU A 435 9.45 9.56 -0.92
N LEU A 436 10.10 10.46 -1.68
CA LEU A 436 10.94 10.09 -2.82
C LEU A 436 12.14 9.26 -2.37
N LYS A 437 12.81 9.65 -1.28
CA LYS A 437 13.93 8.90 -0.69
C LYS A 437 13.55 7.46 -0.34
N LEU A 438 12.29 7.19 0.01
CA LEU A 438 11.82 5.82 0.25
C LEU A 438 11.70 5.00 -1.04
N ILE A 439 11.27 5.62 -2.14
CA ILE A 439 11.19 4.99 -3.47
C ILE A 439 12.60 4.68 -4.00
N LEU A 440 13.55 5.59 -3.77
CA LEU A 440 14.96 5.42 -4.15
C LEU A 440 15.68 4.28 -3.41
N GLN A 441 15.07 3.70 -2.38
CA GLN A 441 15.65 2.56 -1.65
C GLN A 441 15.07 1.21 -2.07
N LEU A 442 14.11 1.19 -3.00
CA LEU A 442 13.44 -0.06 -3.42
C LEU A 442 14.30 -0.93 -4.34
N ASP A 443 15.31 -0.35 -4.99
CA ASP A 443 16.31 -1.03 -5.83
C ASP A 443 17.51 -1.58 -5.02
N LYS A 444 17.69 -1.12 -3.77
CA LYS A 444 18.83 -1.45 -2.87
C LYS A 444 18.32 -2.00 -1.52
N PRO A 445 18.06 -3.31 -1.38
CA PRO A 445 17.61 -3.87 -0.11
C PRO A 445 18.75 -3.91 0.93
N PRO A 446 18.48 -3.56 2.20
CA PRO A 446 19.51 -3.55 3.24
C PRO A 446 20.00 -4.96 3.57
N GLY A 447 21.33 -5.13 3.56
CA GLY A 447 22.03 -6.38 3.92
C GLY A 447 22.27 -7.35 2.77
N TYR A 448 21.98 -6.97 1.52
CA TYR A 448 22.37 -7.73 0.33
C TYR A 448 23.66 -7.14 -0.26
N SER A 449 24.68 -7.97 -0.51
CA SER A 449 25.77 -7.56 -1.40
C SER A 449 25.28 -7.66 -2.84
N LYS A 450 25.43 -6.58 -3.62
CA LYS A 450 25.17 -6.59 -5.08
C LYS A 450 26.05 -7.60 -5.83
N GLU A 451 27.01 -8.23 -5.16
CA GLU A 451 27.90 -9.28 -5.69
C GLU A 451 27.17 -10.61 -5.97
N GLY A 452 26.05 -10.89 -5.30
CA GLY A 452 25.28 -12.14 -5.44
C GLY A 452 24.10 -12.11 -6.42
N VAL A 453 23.74 -10.92 -6.93
CA VAL A 453 22.63 -10.74 -7.87
C VAL A 453 23.18 -10.71 -9.28
N ASP A 454 22.52 -11.42 -10.21
CA ASP A 454 22.94 -11.47 -11.61
C ASP A 454 23.10 -10.04 -12.17
N LYS A 455 24.29 -9.72 -12.69
CA LYS A 455 24.63 -8.38 -13.21
C LYS A 455 23.66 -7.94 -14.31
N GLY A 456 23.00 -8.89 -14.98
CA GLY A 456 21.92 -8.60 -15.94
C GLY A 456 20.67 -7.96 -15.31
N ILE A 457 20.31 -8.35 -14.07
CA ILE A 457 19.15 -7.84 -13.33
C ILE A 457 19.46 -6.48 -12.70
N LEU A 458 20.70 -6.26 -12.23
CA LEU A 458 21.15 -4.97 -11.68
C LEU A 458 21.53 -3.94 -12.76
N GLY A 459 21.82 -4.37 -13.99
CA GLY A 459 22.22 -3.52 -15.12
C GLY A 459 21.06 -3.10 -16.04
N GLY A 460 21.21 -3.31 -17.36
CA GLY A 460 20.25 -2.86 -18.38
C GLY A 460 18.81 -3.40 -18.30
N ASN A 461 18.54 -4.42 -17.48
CA ASN A 461 17.18 -4.95 -17.26
C ASN A 461 16.57 -4.58 -15.89
N ASN A 462 17.16 -3.64 -15.15
CA ASN A 462 16.59 -3.16 -13.88
C ASN A 462 15.31 -2.33 -14.15
N GLY A 463 14.14 -2.93 -13.94
CA GLY A 463 12.86 -2.27 -14.17
C GLY A 463 12.55 -1.18 -13.13
N THR A 464 12.98 -1.36 -11.89
CA THR A 464 12.85 -0.37 -10.81
C THR A 464 13.60 0.91 -11.15
N ARG A 465 14.86 0.80 -11.61
CA ARG A 465 15.65 1.96 -12.07
C ARG A 465 14.99 2.65 -13.25
N ARG A 466 14.42 1.89 -14.19
CA ARG A 466 13.68 2.45 -15.32
C ARG A 466 12.48 3.30 -14.88
N ILE A 467 11.74 2.84 -13.89
CA ILE A 467 10.60 3.57 -13.33
C ILE A 467 11.06 4.85 -12.60
N GLN A 468 12.16 4.77 -11.84
CA GLN A 468 12.76 5.94 -11.18
C GLN A 468 13.21 6.99 -12.21
N ILE A 469 13.87 6.58 -13.31
CA ILE A 469 14.19 7.48 -14.42
C ILE A 469 12.90 8.11 -14.98
N GLY A 470 11.86 7.31 -15.23
CA GLY A 470 10.55 7.83 -15.67
C GLY A 470 9.91 8.82 -14.71
N LEU A 471 10.21 8.77 -13.40
CA LEU A 471 9.81 9.79 -12.43
C LEU A 471 10.70 11.04 -12.51
N ALA A 472 12.00 10.89 -12.77
CA ALA A 472 12.90 12.03 -13.02
C ALA A 472 12.47 12.82 -14.27
N LEU A 473 12.05 12.14 -15.33
CA LEU A 473 11.51 12.78 -16.55
C LEU A 473 10.30 13.65 -16.23
N PHE A 474 9.37 13.13 -15.42
CA PHE A 474 8.24 13.90 -14.92
C PHE A 474 8.70 15.16 -14.16
N TYR A 475 9.62 15.03 -13.20
CA TYR A 475 10.12 16.18 -12.44
C TYR A 475 10.81 17.24 -13.30
N LEU A 476 11.55 16.84 -14.33
CA LEU A 476 12.13 17.77 -15.30
C LEU A 476 11.04 18.50 -16.09
N SER A 477 9.96 17.82 -16.48
CA SER A 477 8.85 18.43 -17.22
C SER A 477 8.10 19.50 -16.42
N VAL A 478 8.10 19.40 -15.08
CA VAL A 478 7.48 20.37 -14.15
C VAL A 478 8.51 21.30 -13.49
N ASP A 479 9.74 21.39 -14.04
CA ASP A 479 10.85 22.25 -13.59
C ASP A 479 11.31 22.01 -12.13
N LYS A 480 11.04 20.82 -11.58
CA LYS A 480 11.52 20.38 -10.25
C LYS A 480 12.89 19.70 -10.36
N LYS A 481 13.88 20.46 -10.83
CA LYS A 481 15.25 19.96 -11.13
C LYS A 481 15.94 19.30 -9.95
N GLU A 482 15.73 19.80 -8.73
CA GLU A 482 16.32 19.22 -7.51
C GLU A 482 15.85 17.77 -7.25
N PHE A 483 14.60 17.45 -7.58
CA PHE A 483 14.05 16.10 -7.44
C PHE A 483 14.63 15.15 -8.51
N ALA A 484 14.78 15.65 -9.74
CA ALA A 484 15.44 14.90 -10.80
C ALA A 484 16.92 14.66 -10.50
N ALA A 485 17.61 15.65 -9.91
CA ALA A 485 18.99 15.53 -9.46
C ALA A 485 19.13 14.49 -8.35
N ALA A 486 18.23 14.46 -7.36
CA ALA A 486 18.24 13.45 -6.29
C ALA A 486 18.12 12.01 -6.85
N ILE A 487 17.31 11.80 -7.88
CA ILE A 487 17.20 10.49 -8.56
C ILE A 487 18.48 10.18 -9.34
N ALA A 488 19.04 11.16 -10.04
CA ALA A 488 20.29 10.99 -10.80
C ALA A 488 21.46 10.65 -9.88
N GLU A 489 21.61 11.36 -8.75
CA GLU A 489 22.64 11.12 -7.73
C GLU A 489 22.54 9.72 -7.12
N ASP A 490 21.34 9.25 -6.78
CA ASP A 490 21.15 7.86 -6.30
C ASP A 490 21.53 6.83 -7.37
N TYR A 491 21.28 7.11 -8.65
CA TYR A 491 21.71 6.25 -9.75
C TYR A 491 23.23 6.22 -9.89
N LEU A 492 23.93 7.34 -9.64
CA LEU A 492 25.40 7.38 -9.69
C LEU A 492 26.05 6.46 -8.66
N ASP A 493 25.38 6.10 -7.58
CA ASP A 493 25.93 5.09 -6.65
C ASP A 493 26.13 3.71 -7.30
N ASP A 494 25.48 3.43 -8.43
CA ASP A 494 25.73 2.22 -9.21
C ASP A 494 27.12 2.23 -9.87
N LEU A 495 27.79 3.38 -10.00
CA LEU A 495 29.20 3.47 -10.47
C LEU A 495 30.16 2.70 -9.57
N ALA A 496 29.84 2.51 -8.29
CA ALA A 496 30.66 1.69 -7.41
C ALA A 496 30.73 0.21 -7.85
N TYR A 497 29.83 -0.22 -8.76
CA TYR A 497 29.68 -1.61 -9.19
C TYR A 497 29.93 -1.84 -10.68
N PHE A 498 29.99 -0.76 -11.48
CA PHE A 498 30.20 -0.79 -12.92
C PHE A 498 31.30 0.18 -13.33
N ASP A 499 32.14 -0.20 -14.28
CA ASP A 499 33.04 0.75 -14.94
C ASP A 499 32.22 1.83 -15.71
N GLU A 500 32.84 2.98 -15.94
CA GLU A 500 32.21 4.14 -16.60
C GLU A 500 31.51 3.75 -17.92
N LYS A 501 32.17 2.95 -18.75
CA LYS A 501 31.64 2.53 -20.05
C LYS A 501 30.40 1.65 -19.88
N THR A 502 30.44 0.69 -18.96
CA THR A 502 29.29 -0.17 -18.66
C THR A 502 28.14 0.62 -18.04
N PHE A 503 28.42 1.59 -17.16
CA PHE A 503 27.39 2.47 -16.59
C PHE A 503 26.71 3.33 -17.67
N LYS A 504 27.49 4.02 -18.51
CA LYS A 504 26.98 4.79 -19.66
C LYS A 504 26.12 3.93 -20.58
N GLN A 505 26.54 2.69 -20.86
CA GLN A 505 25.76 1.75 -21.68
C GLN A 505 24.43 1.35 -21.01
N ASN A 506 24.45 1.05 -19.70
CA ASN A 506 23.24 0.71 -18.95
C ASN A 506 22.24 1.87 -18.91
N ALA A 507 22.70 3.08 -18.58
CA ALA A 507 21.86 4.28 -18.54
C ALA A 507 21.23 4.57 -19.92
N ASN A 508 22.03 4.48 -20.99
CA ASN A 508 21.53 4.63 -22.36
C ASN A 508 20.52 3.55 -22.75
N THR A 509 20.73 2.30 -22.31
CA THR A 509 19.79 1.20 -22.55
C THR A 509 18.45 1.47 -21.86
N GLN A 510 18.45 1.91 -20.59
CA GLN A 510 17.21 2.25 -19.88
C GLN A 510 16.46 3.40 -20.55
N CYS A 511 17.18 4.46 -20.96
CA CYS A 511 16.59 5.59 -21.68
C CYS A 511 16.02 5.17 -23.04
N PHE A 512 16.74 4.31 -23.78
CA PHE A 512 16.26 3.76 -25.05
C PHE A 512 14.96 2.96 -24.86
N LEU A 513 14.91 2.09 -23.85
CA LEU A 513 13.72 1.30 -23.54
C LEU A 513 12.52 2.20 -23.20
N LEU A 514 12.72 3.24 -22.37
CA LEU A 514 11.68 4.26 -22.10
C LEU A 514 11.20 4.97 -23.38
N SER A 515 12.10 5.24 -24.33
CA SER A 515 11.74 5.90 -25.59
C SER A 515 10.78 5.06 -26.46
N ILE A 516 10.92 3.73 -26.43
CA ILE A 516 10.13 2.82 -27.27
C ILE A 516 8.83 2.34 -26.61
N PHE A 517 8.78 2.30 -25.27
CA PHE A 517 7.58 1.83 -24.58
C PHE A 517 6.39 2.75 -24.88
N GLY A 518 5.29 2.12 -25.28
CA GLY A 518 3.99 2.78 -25.45
C GLY A 518 3.12 2.66 -24.20
N PRO A 519 2.01 3.41 -24.14
CA PRO A 519 1.09 3.41 -23.00
C PRO A 519 0.41 2.04 -22.80
N THR A 520 0.22 1.30 -23.90
CA THR A 520 -0.42 -0.01 -23.89
C THR A 520 0.59 -1.14 -23.91
N PHE A 521 0.44 -2.08 -22.98
CA PHE A 521 1.06 -3.39 -22.93
C PHE A 521 0.27 -4.40 -23.77
N TRP A 522 0.91 -5.48 -24.22
CA TRP A 522 0.26 -6.48 -25.09
C TRP A 522 -0.60 -7.49 -24.32
N GLU A 523 -0.54 -7.49 -22.99
CA GLU A 523 -1.37 -8.31 -22.11
C GLU A 523 -2.46 -7.47 -21.46
N ASP A 524 -3.67 -8.03 -21.41
CA ASP A 524 -4.78 -7.48 -20.64
C ASP A 524 -4.74 -8.04 -19.22
N THR A 525 -4.86 -7.15 -18.24
CA THR A 525 -4.79 -7.48 -16.81
C THR A 525 -6.01 -6.90 -16.10
N ASP A 526 -6.20 -7.22 -14.82
CA ASP A 526 -7.27 -6.60 -13.99
C ASP A 526 -7.12 -5.06 -13.89
N ARG A 527 -6.01 -4.51 -14.35
CA ARG A 527 -5.69 -3.08 -14.41
C ARG A 527 -5.78 -2.50 -15.83
N GLY A 528 -6.34 -3.27 -16.76
CA GLY A 528 -6.32 -3.01 -18.20
C GLY A 528 -4.97 -3.37 -18.83
N ASN A 529 -4.65 -2.70 -19.92
CA ASN A 529 -3.43 -2.94 -20.70
C ASN A 529 -2.34 -1.89 -20.42
N LEU A 530 -2.23 -1.34 -19.21
CA LEU A 530 -1.25 -0.29 -18.91
C LEU A 530 0.18 -0.86 -18.85
N ASN A 531 1.11 -0.25 -19.59
CA ASN A 531 2.52 -0.59 -19.49
C ASN A 531 3.19 0.16 -18.33
N ILE A 532 3.62 -0.57 -17.28
CA ILE A 532 4.24 0.02 -16.09
C ILE A 532 5.58 0.73 -16.37
N TYR A 533 6.22 0.42 -17.50
CA TYR A 533 7.47 1.05 -17.92
C TYR A 533 7.26 2.25 -18.85
N PHE A 534 6.00 2.67 -19.06
CA PHE A 534 5.71 3.84 -19.88
C PHE A 534 5.92 5.15 -19.11
N ALA A 535 6.60 6.11 -19.74
CA ALA A 535 6.68 7.50 -19.31
C ALA A 535 6.26 8.41 -20.47
N PRO A 536 5.29 9.32 -20.28
CA PRO A 536 4.84 10.22 -21.34
C PRO A 536 5.87 11.31 -21.70
N GLU A 537 6.71 11.73 -20.75
CA GLU A 537 7.70 12.82 -20.88
C GLU A 537 8.97 12.40 -21.67
N LYS A 538 8.79 11.86 -22.88
CA LYS A 538 9.88 11.34 -23.71
C LYS A 538 10.85 12.42 -24.18
N ASP A 539 10.39 13.66 -24.26
CA ASP A 539 11.18 14.85 -24.59
C ASP A 539 12.23 15.17 -23.51
N GLN A 540 12.02 14.72 -22.28
CA GLN A 540 12.95 14.95 -21.17
C GLN A 540 14.08 13.91 -21.08
N LEU A 541 14.13 12.91 -21.97
CA LEU A 541 15.15 11.87 -21.97
C LEU A 541 16.57 12.42 -22.18
N GLU A 542 16.76 13.33 -23.13
CA GLU A 542 18.07 13.96 -23.36
C GLU A 542 18.47 14.91 -22.22
N PRO A 543 17.58 15.81 -21.73
CA PRO A 543 17.85 16.59 -20.51
C PRO A 543 18.26 15.74 -19.30
N PHE A 544 17.62 14.58 -19.10
CA PHE A 544 18.01 13.67 -18.03
C PHE A 544 19.38 13.05 -18.23
N LYS A 545 19.74 12.66 -19.46
CA LYS A 545 21.10 12.15 -19.76
C LYS A 545 22.16 13.20 -19.53
N GLU A 546 21.91 14.43 -19.98
CA GLU A 546 22.82 15.56 -19.76
C GLU A 546 23.04 15.80 -18.26
N LEU A 547 21.95 15.78 -17.47
CA LEU A 547 22.03 15.88 -16.02
C LEU A 547 22.83 14.72 -15.40
N LEU A 548 22.50 13.47 -15.74
CA LEU A 548 23.13 12.28 -15.16
C LEU A 548 24.62 12.20 -15.51
N PHE A 549 24.97 12.40 -16.78
CA PHE A 549 26.37 12.32 -17.22
C PHE A 549 27.17 13.54 -16.75
N GLY A 550 26.58 14.74 -16.71
CA GLY A 550 27.25 15.89 -16.12
C GLY A 550 27.53 15.72 -14.62
N LEU A 551 26.62 15.10 -13.86
CA LEU A 551 26.87 14.77 -12.45
C LEU A 551 27.90 13.64 -12.29
N MET A 552 27.92 12.68 -13.21
CA MET A 552 28.91 11.60 -13.23
C MET A 552 30.30 12.14 -13.53
N ASP A 553 30.47 12.99 -14.55
CA ASP A 553 31.77 13.55 -14.93
C ASP A 553 32.36 14.33 -13.76
N LYS A 554 31.57 15.20 -13.10
CA LYS A 554 31.97 15.88 -11.84
C LYS A 554 32.36 14.91 -10.72
N ARG A 555 31.63 13.79 -10.58
CA ARG A 555 31.93 12.77 -9.56
C ARG A 555 33.22 12.01 -9.89
N LEU A 556 33.48 11.74 -11.16
CA LEU A 556 34.71 11.10 -11.62
C LEU A 556 35.91 12.04 -11.47
N GLU A 557 35.77 13.31 -11.83
CA GLU A 557 36.80 14.34 -11.64
C GLU A 557 37.19 14.47 -10.16
N ALA A 558 36.20 14.52 -9.26
CA ALA A 558 36.46 14.50 -7.81
C ALA A 558 37.17 13.22 -7.35
N LEU A 559 36.78 12.05 -7.87
CA LEU A 559 37.38 10.76 -7.52
C LEU A 559 38.79 10.56 -8.10
N GLU A 560 39.10 11.13 -9.26
CA GLU A 560 40.43 11.12 -9.88
C GLU A 560 41.40 11.99 -9.08
N ARG A 561 40.97 13.18 -8.66
CA ARG A 561 41.71 14.01 -7.69
C ARG A 561 42.02 13.22 -6.42
N ASP A 562 41.01 12.60 -5.82
CA ASP A 562 41.20 11.77 -4.63
C ASP A 562 42.20 10.63 -4.86
N ALA A 563 42.16 9.95 -6.01
CA ALA A 563 43.08 8.84 -6.32
C ALA A 563 44.55 9.29 -6.43
N GLN A 564 44.81 10.47 -6.99
CA GLN A 564 46.15 11.04 -7.06
C GLN A 564 46.69 11.39 -5.67
N PHE A 565 45.84 11.92 -4.78
CA PHE A 565 46.21 12.14 -3.38
C PHE A 565 46.42 10.83 -2.60
N LEU A 566 45.57 9.82 -2.80
CA LEU A 566 45.73 8.50 -2.17
C LEU A 566 47.04 7.83 -2.61
N SER A 567 47.53 8.10 -3.81
CA SER A 567 48.81 7.58 -4.32
C SER A 567 50.02 8.15 -3.56
N LEU A 568 49.96 9.41 -3.14
CA LEU A 568 50.97 10.03 -2.26
C LEU A 568 50.97 9.40 -0.86
N GLU A 569 49.78 9.06 -0.35
CA GLU A 569 49.64 8.39 0.94
C GLU A 569 50.18 6.94 0.90
N VAL A 570 49.99 6.23 -0.22
CA VAL A 570 50.63 4.93 -0.46
C VAL A 570 52.15 5.06 -0.50
N ASP A 571 52.70 6.08 -1.18
CA ASP A 571 54.14 6.35 -1.20
C ASP A 571 54.71 6.58 0.21
N LYS A 572 54.02 7.34 1.07
CA LYS A 572 54.37 7.52 2.49
C LYS A 572 54.49 6.19 3.22
N LEU A 573 53.49 5.31 3.11
CA LEU A 573 53.50 4.00 3.76
C LEU A 573 54.63 3.10 3.22
N MET A 574 54.93 3.20 1.92
CA MET A 574 56.04 2.49 1.29
C MET A 574 57.40 3.01 1.78
N GLN A 575 57.57 4.32 1.99
CA GLN A 575 58.77 4.89 2.60
C GLN A 575 58.92 4.51 4.07
N LYS A 576 57.83 4.52 4.84
CA LYS A 576 57.82 4.05 6.23
C LYS A 576 58.27 2.60 6.32
N ARG A 577 57.81 1.76 5.39
CA ARG A 577 58.24 0.37 5.24
C ARG A 577 59.73 0.26 4.92
N GLN A 578 60.27 1.10 4.04
CA GLN A 578 61.70 1.14 3.71
C GLN A 578 62.56 1.59 4.91
N LYS A 579 62.12 2.61 5.66
CA LYS A 579 62.83 3.11 6.86
C LYS A 579 62.83 2.08 8.02
N GLN A 580 61.92 1.12 8.01
CA GLN A 580 61.77 0.06 9.02
C GLN A 580 62.21 -1.34 8.54
N ASP A 581 63.16 -1.43 7.61
CA ASP A 581 63.68 -2.72 7.08
C ASP A 581 62.59 -3.71 6.61
N GLY A 582 61.51 -3.17 6.03
CA GLY A 582 60.41 -3.95 5.45
C GLY A 582 59.19 -4.14 6.36
N TYR A 583 59.22 -3.65 7.60
CA TYR A 583 58.14 -3.78 8.59
C TYR A 583 57.08 -2.66 8.49
N LEU A 584 55.81 -3.03 8.63
CA LEU A 584 54.63 -2.16 8.81
C LEU A 584 53.78 -2.79 9.92
N ASN A 585 53.14 -1.97 10.77
CA ASN A 585 52.20 -2.50 11.76
C ASN A 585 50.88 -2.96 11.08
N GLU A 586 50.05 -3.74 11.77
CA GLU A 586 48.82 -4.30 11.17
C GLU A 586 47.83 -3.23 10.69
N ALA A 587 47.71 -2.10 11.41
CA ALA A 587 46.83 -1.00 11.03
C ALA A 587 47.31 -0.29 9.75
N ASP A 588 48.61 -0.04 9.63
CA ASP A 588 49.24 0.57 8.45
C ASP A 588 49.23 -0.38 7.26
N LYS A 589 49.30 -1.70 7.49
CA LYS A 589 49.18 -2.72 6.45
C LYS A 589 47.75 -2.82 5.92
N GLU A 590 46.75 -2.81 6.80
CA GLU A 590 45.34 -2.77 6.41
C GLU A 590 45.00 -1.48 5.65
N ARG A 591 45.53 -0.33 6.12
CA ARG A 591 45.43 0.96 5.42
C ARG A 591 46.11 0.91 4.05
N LEU A 592 47.30 0.34 3.93
CA LEU A 592 48.00 0.16 2.65
C LEU A 592 47.19 -0.69 1.66
N GLU A 593 46.64 -1.82 2.13
CA GLU A 593 45.81 -2.72 1.30
C GLU A 593 44.50 -2.05 0.86
N ASP A 594 43.85 -1.28 1.73
CA ASP A 594 42.65 -0.51 1.42
C ASP A 594 42.92 0.62 0.41
N LEU A 595 44.00 1.38 0.60
CA LEU A 595 44.43 2.44 -0.31
C LEU A 595 44.79 1.86 -1.69
N GLN A 596 45.57 0.78 -1.75
CA GLN A 596 45.91 0.11 -3.01
C GLN A 596 44.68 -0.45 -3.72
N ARG A 597 43.69 -0.97 -2.97
CA ARG A 597 42.40 -1.40 -3.53
C ARG A 597 41.61 -0.22 -4.09
N LYS A 598 41.57 0.92 -3.39
CA LYS A 598 40.89 2.14 -3.85
C LYS A 598 41.52 2.70 -5.12
N ILE A 599 42.85 2.72 -5.23
CA ILE A 599 43.58 3.19 -6.41
C ILE A 599 43.38 2.24 -7.59
N SER A 600 43.59 0.94 -7.40
CA SER A 600 43.46 -0.07 -8.48
C SER A 600 42.03 -0.21 -9.02
N ALA A 601 41.00 0.11 -8.21
CA ALA A 601 39.62 0.19 -8.68
C ALA A 601 39.34 1.41 -9.56
N ARG A 602 40.28 2.37 -9.65
CA ARG A 602 40.10 3.70 -10.24
C ARG A 602 41.11 4.03 -11.35
N GLU A 603 42.15 3.21 -11.55
CA GLU A 603 43.10 3.37 -12.66
C GLU A 603 42.41 3.07 -14.02
N LYS A 604 42.41 4.06 -14.91
CA LYS A 604 42.09 3.87 -16.33
C LYS A 604 43.20 3.03 -17.00
N PRO A 605 42.89 2.22 -18.04
CA PRO A 605 43.92 1.53 -18.80
C PRO A 605 44.92 2.54 -19.38
N GLU A 606 46.20 2.22 -19.23
CA GLU A 606 47.36 3.02 -19.67
C GLU A 606 47.13 3.71 -21.03
N GLU A 607 47.48 5.00 -21.09
CA GLU A 607 48.10 5.73 -22.21
C GLU A 607 47.61 7.19 -22.29
N GLU A 608 48.20 8.08 -21.50
CA GLU A 608 48.61 9.38 -22.03
C GLU A 608 50.12 9.50 -21.80
N GLU A 609 50.87 9.66 -22.89
CA GLU A 609 52.31 9.94 -22.82
C GLU A 609 52.55 11.17 -21.93
N PRO A 610 53.64 11.22 -21.15
CA PRO A 610 53.92 12.37 -20.29
C PRO A 610 53.92 13.65 -21.15
N SER A 611 53.10 14.63 -20.74
CA SER A 611 53.19 16.00 -21.24
C SER A 611 54.64 16.49 -21.12
N GLU A 612 55.09 17.34 -22.06
CA GLU A 612 56.38 18.00 -21.89
C GLU A 612 56.36 18.78 -20.56
N TRP A 613 57.37 18.58 -19.71
CA TRP A 613 57.47 19.25 -18.42
C TRP A 613 57.51 20.78 -18.60
N THR A 614 56.47 21.47 -18.14
CA THR A 614 56.31 22.93 -18.24
C THR A 614 56.55 23.64 -16.90
N VAL A 615 56.51 24.98 -16.93
CA VAL A 615 56.58 25.81 -15.70
C VAL A 615 55.37 25.56 -14.79
N ASP A 616 54.21 25.23 -15.33
CA ASP A 616 53.01 24.95 -14.52
C ASP A 616 53.18 23.67 -13.68
N HIS A 617 53.89 22.67 -14.23
CA HIS A 617 54.33 21.50 -13.49
C HIS A 617 55.32 21.85 -12.38
N ASP A 618 56.23 22.82 -12.61
CA ASP A 618 57.13 23.33 -11.57
C ASP A 618 56.35 24.06 -10.46
N VAL A 619 55.26 24.76 -10.79
CA VAL A 619 54.36 25.39 -9.80
C VAL A 619 53.67 24.34 -8.93
N LEU A 620 53.05 23.32 -9.53
CA LEU A 620 52.40 22.24 -8.78
C LEU A 620 53.39 21.43 -7.95
N TYR A 621 54.57 21.13 -8.49
CA TYR A 621 55.61 20.42 -7.75
C TYR A 621 56.06 21.22 -6.52
N ALA A 622 56.12 22.55 -6.62
CA ALA A 622 56.46 23.41 -5.51
C ALA A 622 55.36 23.46 -4.43
N LEU A 623 54.10 23.64 -4.83
CA LEU A 623 52.94 23.60 -3.92
C LEU A 623 52.84 22.25 -3.19
N LEU A 624 53.00 21.15 -3.94
CA LEU A 624 53.03 19.78 -3.41
C LEU A 624 54.15 19.58 -2.39
N SER A 625 55.31 20.19 -2.62
CA SER A 625 56.46 20.08 -1.71
C SER A 625 56.22 20.81 -0.40
N ILE A 626 55.53 21.97 -0.40
CA ILE A 626 55.20 22.69 0.82
C ILE A 626 54.31 21.84 1.72
N ALA A 627 53.18 21.35 1.19
CA ALA A 627 52.25 20.50 1.93
C ALA A 627 52.93 19.19 2.40
N PHE A 628 53.55 18.45 1.48
CA PHE A 628 54.07 17.12 1.83
C PHE A 628 55.27 17.13 2.77
N PHE A 629 56.18 18.11 2.71
CA PHE A 629 57.37 18.09 3.57
C PHE A 629 57.11 18.59 5.00
N ALA A 630 55.92 19.14 5.26
CA ALA A 630 55.47 19.57 6.58
C ALA A 630 55.45 18.39 7.57
N ASP A 631 54.57 17.42 7.31
CA ASP A 631 54.28 16.29 8.19
C ASP A 631 54.26 14.94 7.45
N GLN A 632 54.63 14.94 6.16
CA GLN A 632 54.57 13.80 5.25
C GLN A 632 53.13 13.31 5.01
N GLU A 633 52.11 14.11 5.30
CA GLU A 633 50.71 13.94 4.93
C GLU A 633 50.28 15.06 3.96
N ILE A 634 49.11 14.90 3.36
CA ILE A 634 48.40 16.02 2.74
C ILE A 634 46.94 15.83 3.14
N ASP A 635 46.43 16.73 3.97
CA ASP A 635 45.07 16.65 4.49
C ASP A 635 44.04 17.27 3.53
N GLU A 636 42.74 17.06 3.79
CA GLU A 636 41.68 17.60 2.92
C GLU A 636 41.66 19.14 2.85
N SER A 637 42.13 19.83 3.88
CA SER A 637 42.20 21.29 3.88
C SER A 637 43.32 21.80 2.96
N GLU A 638 44.50 21.19 3.01
CA GLU A 638 45.63 21.50 2.13
C GLU A 638 45.33 21.17 0.67
N LYS A 639 44.65 20.04 0.40
CA LYS A 639 44.21 19.65 -0.96
C LYS A 639 43.36 20.73 -1.61
N ASN A 640 42.39 21.25 -0.87
CA ASN A 640 41.50 22.30 -1.35
C ASN A 640 42.29 23.58 -1.64
N VAL A 641 43.25 23.95 -0.78
CA VAL A 641 44.09 25.13 -0.98
C VAL A 641 45.01 24.97 -2.20
N ILE A 642 45.62 23.80 -2.42
CA ILE A 642 46.45 23.54 -3.61
C ILE A 642 45.63 23.71 -4.90
N TYR A 643 44.39 23.18 -4.92
CA TYR A 643 43.51 23.30 -6.07
C TYR A 643 43.08 24.76 -6.32
N GLU A 644 42.61 25.47 -5.29
CA GLU A 644 42.19 26.86 -5.40
C GLU A 644 43.34 27.78 -5.82
N THR A 645 44.51 27.63 -5.20
CA THR A 645 45.66 28.51 -5.48
C THR A 645 46.29 28.26 -6.85
N TYR A 646 46.33 27.02 -7.34
CA TYR A 646 46.84 26.75 -8.69
C TYR A 646 45.97 27.41 -9.77
N GLY A 647 44.64 27.38 -9.61
CA GLY A 647 43.71 28.04 -10.52
C GLY A 647 43.83 29.57 -10.53
N GLU A 648 44.38 30.18 -9.48
CA GLU A 648 44.66 31.61 -9.43
C GLU A 648 46.03 32.00 -10.03
N LEU A 649 46.98 31.06 -10.02
CA LEU A 649 48.37 31.28 -10.46
C LEU A 649 48.58 31.05 -11.96
N VAL A 650 47.85 30.09 -12.55
CA VAL A 650 47.94 29.73 -13.97
C VAL A 650 46.69 30.21 -14.72
N GLN A 651 46.87 30.78 -15.91
CA GLN A 651 45.74 31.27 -16.72
C GLN A 651 45.07 30.11 -17.47
N ASP A 652 43.74 30.15 -17.57
CA ASP A 652 42.93 29.19 -18.34
C ASP A 652 42.99 27.72 -17.86
N VAL A 653 43.17 27.48 -16.56
CA VAL A 653 43.12 26.13 -15.97
C VAL A 653 41.69 25.57 -15.97
N THR A 654 41.51 24.40 -16.58
CA THR A 654 40.30 23.57 -16.44
C THR A 654 40.55 22.46 -15.42
N GLU A 655 39.49 21.84 -14.89
CA GLU A 655 39.64 20.69 -13.98
C GLU A 655 40.43 19.54 -14.64
N ASP A 656 40.22 19.31 -15.94
CA ASP A 656 40.98 18.33 -16.73
C ASP A 656 42.46 18.69 -16.83
N SER A 657 42.80 19.96 -17.13
CA SER A 657 44.21 20.37 -17.27
C SER A 657 44.94 20.29 -15.92
N PHE A 658 44.25 20.67 -14.82
CA PHE A 658 44.79 20.49 -13.47
C PHE A 658 45.08 19.02 -13.16
N ASN A 659 44.15 18.11 -13.42
CA ASN A 659 44.33 16.68 -13.11
C ASN A 659 45.49 16.05 -13.88
N ILE A 660 45.73 16.49 -15.13
CA ILE A 660 46.86 16.03 -15.96
C ILE A 660 48.18 16.58 -15.41
N ASP A 661 48.26 17.89 -15.15
CA ASP A 661 49.48 18.55 -14.67
C ASP A 661 49.83 18.08 -13.25
N PHE A 662 48.82 17.94 -12.37
CA PHE A 662 48.97 17.45 -11.01
C PHE A 662 49.39 15.99 -11.00
N GLY A 663 48.73 15.13 -11.80
CA GLY A 663 49.15 13.73 -11.97
C GLY A 663 50.60 13.60 -12.45
N THR A 664 51.05 14.46 -13.36
CA THR A 664 52.43 14.50 -13.86
C THR A 664 53.42 14.95 -12.79
N ALA A 665 53.09 15.99 -12.02
CA ALA A 665 53.90 16.47 -10.90
C ALA A 665 54.01 15.42 -9.79
N THR A 666 52.89 14.80 -9.39
CA THR A 666 52.81 13.72 -8.41
C THR A 666 53.61 12.50 -8.86
N LYS A 667 53.52 12.10 -10.14
CA LYS A 667 54.31 10.98 -10.67
C LYS A 667 55.80 11.24 -10.55
N LYS A 668 56.28 12.43 -10.95
CA LYS A 668 57.69 12.81 -10.80
C LYS A 668 58.11 12.86 -9.32
N PHE A 669 57.24 13.36 -8.44
CA PHE A 669 57.49 13.38 -7.00
C PHE A 669 57.69 11.97 -6.44
N ILE A 670 56.83 11.02 -6.83
CA ILE A 670 56.92 9.61 -6.44
C ILE A 670 58.21 8.98 -7.01
N GLU A 671 58.48 9.14 -8.32
CA GLU A 671 59.65 8.56 -9.02
C GLU A 671 61.00 8.96 -8.43
N LEU A 672 61.10 10.13 -7.78
CA LEU A 672 62.37 10.60 -7.22
C LEU A 672 62.82 9.79 -5.99
N GLU A 673 61.94 9.01 -5.36
CA GLU A 673 62.10 8.07 -4.22
C GLU A 673 62.77 8.60 -2.94
N LYS A 674 63.81 9.42 -3.04
CA LYS A 674 64.63 9.96 -1.95
C LYS A 674 64.29 11.42 -1.67
N GLU A 675 64.20 11.74 -0.38
CA GLU A 675 63.95 13.09 0.15
C GLU A 675 64.93 14.14 -0.43
N ASP A 676 66.24 13.86 -0.43
CA ASP A 676 67.27 14.72 -1.03
C ASP A 676 67.04 15.01 -2.53
N SER A 677 66.45 14.06 -3.27
CA SER A 677 66.19 14.22 -4.70
C SER A 677 64.92 15.02 -4.95
N ARG A 678 63.91 14.84 -4.09
CA ARG A 678 62.68 15.64 -4.11
C ARG A 678 62.93 17.10 -3.74
N GLN A 679 63.76 17.35 -2.72
CA GLN A 679 64.14 18.71 -2.31
C GLN A 679 65.00 19.41 -3.37
N LYS A 680 65.90 18.69 -4.06
CA LYS A 680 66.62 19.25 -5.22
C LYS A 680 65.67 19.59 -6.37
N GLN A 681 64.68 18.74 -6.64
CA GLN A 681 63.68 19.06 -7.67
C GLN A 681 62.84 20.28 -7.27
N TYR A 682 62.48 20.43 -5.99
CA TYR A 682 61.84 21.64 -5.47
C TYR A 682 62.68 22.89 -5.76
N GLU A 683 63.98 22.88 -5.44
CA GLU A 683 64.88 24.00 -5.74
C GLU A 683 64.97 24.29 -7.25
N ILE A 684 65.04 23.25 -8.09
CA ILE A 684 65.04 23.39 -9.56
C ILE A 684 63.73 24.05 -10.03
N SER A 685 62.59 23.62 -9.51
CA SER A 685 61.28 24.17 -9.83
C SER A 685 61.19 25.65 -9.46
N LEU A 686 61.66 26.05 -8.27
CA LEU A 686 61.71 27.46 -7.87
C LEU A 686 62.57 28.33 -8.80
N VAL A 687 63.72 27.81 -9.25
CA VAL A 687 64.60 28.50 -10.21
C VAL A 687 63.93 28.63 -11.58
N ASN A 688 63.26 27.58 -12.06
CA ASN A 688 62.56 27.61 -13.33
C ASN A 688 61.38 28.59 -13.32
N ILE A 689 60.63 28.64 -12.22
CA ILE A 689 59.54 29.61 -12.01
C ILE A 689 60.09 31.04 -12.08
N LYS A 690 61.20 31.34 -11.41
CA LYS A 690 61.86 32.66 -11.49
C LYS A 690 62.34 32.99 -12.91
N ALA A 691 62.85 31.98 -13.63
CA ALA A 691 63.38 32.14 -14.98
C ALA A 691 62.29 32.33 -16.05
N SER A 692 61.03 32.01 -15.74
CA SER A 692 59.87 32.07 -16.66
C SER A 692 59.35 33.49 -16.96
N GLU A 693 60.10 34.54 -16.62
CA GLU A 693 59.67 35.95 -16.67
C GLU A 693 58.47 36.26 -15.75
N ALA A 694 58.25 35.46 -14.69
CA ALA A 694 57.21 35.73 -13.70
C ALA A 694 57.36 37.13 -13.10
N GLU A 695 56.32 37.95 -13.21
CA GLU A 695 56.32 39.30 -12.62
C GLU A 695 56.51 39.19 -11.10
N PRO A 696 57.16 40.18 -10.44
CA PRO A 696 57.33 40.19 -8.98
C PRO A 696 56.00 39.97 -8.22
N ASP A 697 54.89 40.48 -8.78
CA ASP A 697 53.54 40.29 -8.25
C ASP A 697 53.08 38.81 -8.31
N GLN A 698 53.47 38.04 -9.33
CA GLN A 698 53.15 36.61 -9.43
C GLN A 698 53.94 35.78 -8.43
N LEU A 699 55.24 36.10 -8.24
CA LEU A 699 56.07 35.45 -7.22
C LEU A 699 55.54 35.76 -5.81
N GLN A 700 55.01 36.96 -5.58
CA GLN A 700 54.41 37.33 -4.31
C GLN A 700 53.05 36.65 -4.06
N LYS A 701 52.24 36.44 -5.10
CA LYS A 701 51.04 35.59 -5.03
C LYS A 701 51.40 34.13 -4.73
N MET A 702 52.43 33.60 -5.37
CA MET A 702 52.89 32.24 -5.11
C MET A 702 53.43 32.07 -3.69
N LEU A 703 54.15 33.07 -3.18
CA LEU A 703 54.56 33.10 -1.78
C LEU A 703 53.35 33.14 -0.84
N THR A 704 52.27 33.83 -1.21
CA THR A 704 51.02 33.85 -0.44
C THR A 704 50.36 32.47 -0.46
N ALA A 705 50.33 31.79 -1.61
CA ALA A 705 49.81 30.43 -1.73
C ALA A 705 50.56 29.43 -0.83
N PHE A 706 51.90 29.51 -0.74
CA PHE A 706 52.66 28.67 0.19
C PHE A 706 52.29 28.90 1.66
N ILE A 707 51.97 30.15 2.01
CA ILE A 707 51.56 30.54 3.36
C ILE A 707 50.12 30.08 3.65
N ASP A 708 49.25 30.13 2.65
CA ASP A 708 47.88 29.65 2.78
C ASP A 708 47.84 28.13 2.95
N ILE A 709 48.72 27.39 2.25
CA ILE A 709 48.91 25.95 2.47
C ILE A 709 49.37 25.69 3.91
N ALA A 710 50.45 26.34 4.35
CA ALA A 710 50.97 26.13 5.72
C ALA A 710 50.02 26.59 6.84
N ASN A 711 49.05 27.45 6.54
CA ASN A 711 48.01 27.88 7.48
C ASN A 711 46.71 27.06 7.40
N ALA A 712 46.61 26.12 6.44
CA ALA A 712 45.51 25.18 6.35
C ALA A 712 45.58 24.17 7.51
N ASP A 713 46.81 23.78 7.88
CA ASP A 713 47.11 22.92 9.02
C ASP A 713 46.75 23.55 10.38
N GLU A 714 46.41 22.69 11.34
CA GLU A 714 46.21 23.11 12.74
C GLU A 714 47.51 23.63 13.39
N PHE A 715 48.68 23.18 12.90
CA PHE A 715 49.99 23.58 13.38
C PHE A 715 50.97 23.78 12.22
N ILE A 716 51.67 24.92 12.22
CA ILE A 716 52.72 25.19 11.22
C ILE A 716 53.99 24.39 11.57
N HIS A 717 54.50 23.62 10.60
CA HIS A 717 55.70 22.80 10.75
C HIS A 717 56.99 23.58 10.46
N GLU A 718 58.05 23.33 11.24
CA GLU A 718 59.37 23.98 11.04
C GLU A 718 59.92 23.79 9.62
N ASN A 719 59.64 22.64 9.00
CA ASN A 719 60.04 22.32 7.62
C ASN A 719 59.36 23.23 6.59
N GLU A 720 58.09 23.58 6.77
CA GLU A 720 57.37 24.49 5.87
C GLU A 720 57.98 25.87 5.92
N VAL A 721 58.24 26.38 7.13
CA VAL A 721 58.92 27.67 7.32
C VAL A 721 60.28 27.68 6.62
N MET A 722 61.03 26.58 6.71
CA MET A 722 62.31 26.43 6.01
C MET A 722 62.16 26.42 4.48
N LEU A 723 61.15 25.74 3.93
CA LEU A 723 60.92 25.67 2.47
C LEU A 723 60.43 27.00 1.91
N ILE A 724 59.56 27.71 2.63
CA ILE A 724 59.08 29.04 2.27
C ILE A 724 60.24 30.04 2.36
N GLN A 725 61.09 29.95 3.38
CA GLN A 725 62.29 30.80 3.47
C GLN A 725 63.28 30.51 2.33
N ASN A 726 63.45 29.24 1.93
CA ASN A 726 64.26 28.87 0.77
C ASN A 726 63.70 29.48 -0.54
N ALA A 727 62.38 29.52 -0.69
CA ALA A 727 61.74 30.19 -1.83
C ALA A 727 61.98 31.70 -1.83
N ILE A 728 61.87 32.37 -0.68
CA ILE A 728 62.19 33.80 -0.53
C ILE A 728 63.65 34.08 -0.95
N ASP A 729 64.58 33.24 -0.50
CA ASP A 729 66.00 33.38 -0.79
C ASP A 729 66.31 33.16 -2.28
N ILE A 730 65.73 32.14 -2.91
CA ILE A 730 65.92 31.85 -4.35
C ILE A 730 65.28 32.93 -5.23
N TRP A 731 64.10 33.42 -4.84
CA TRP A 731 63.39 34.47 -5.56
C TRP A 731 63.94 35.88 -5.29
N GLU A 732 64.80 36.05 -4.27
CA GLU A 732 65.37 37.34 -3.84
C GLU A 732 64.28 38.36 -3.48
N LEU A 733 63.19 37.90 -2.85
CA LEU A 733 62.08 38.76 -2.42
C LEU A 733 62.43 39.50 -1.12
N ASP A 734 62.07 40.79 -1.02
CA ASP A 734 62.20 41.58 0.22
C ASP A 734 61.02 41.26 1.16
N ALA A 735 60.98 40.03 1.67
CA ALA A 735 59.94 39.52 2.54
C ALA A 735 60.55 38.78 3.73
N ARG A 736 60.00 39.00 4.93
CA ARG A 736 60.36 38.23 6.14
C ARG A 736 59.15 37.53 6.71
N ILE A 737 59.31 36.25 7.02
CA ILE A 737 58.28 35.46 7.68
C ILE A 737 58.38 35.69 9.20
N ASN A 738 57.25 35.85 9.88
CA ASN A 738 57.23 35.84 11.34
C ASN A 738 57.48 34.41 11.85
N ASP A 739 58.20 34.27 12.96
CA ASP A 739 58.34 32.99 13.67
C ASP A 739 57.11 32.84 14.58
N PRO A 740 56.09 32.03 14.21
CA PRO A 740 54.82 32.01 14.93
C PRO A 740 54.99 31.38 16.32
N LYS A 741 54.40 31.98 17.35
CA LYS A 741 54.20 31.28 18.64
C LYS A 741 53.02 30.32 18.49
N SER A 742 52.98 29.25 19.31
CA SER A 742 51.85 28.30 19.35
C SER A 742 50.51 29.05 19.28
N ASP A 743 49.70 28.73 18.26
CA ASP A 743 48.38 29.29 17.93
C ASP A 743 48.35 30.59 17.08
N GLU A 744 49.47 31.05 16.51
CA GLU A 744 49.52 32.19 15.57
C GLU A 744 49.69 31.74 14.10
N ARG A 745 48.91 32.34 13.18
CA ARG A 745 49.04 32.12 11.73
C ARG A 745 50.33 32.73 11.16
N LEU A 746 50.92 32.06 10.17
CA LEU A 746 52.08 32.53 9.43
C LEU A 746 51.70 33.76 8.58
N LYS A 747 52.54 34.80 8.59
CA LYS A 747 52.31 36.07 7.91
C LYS A 747 53.60 36.63 7.31
N ILE A 748 53.46 37.27 6.15
CA ILE A 748 54.53 38.09 5.57
C ILE A 748 54.61 39.41 6.33
N THR A 749 55.81 39.72 6.81
CA THR A 749 56.18 41.05 7.28
C THR A 749 57.12 41.69 6.25
N SER A 750 56.70 42.85 5.74
CA SER A 750 57.48 43.72 4.86
C SER A 750 58.56 44.47 5.63
#